data_AF-A0A1M6VIR0-F1
#
_entry.id   AF-A0A1M6VIR0-F1
#
_cell.length_a   1.000
_cell.length_b   1.000
_cell.length_c   1.000
_cell.angle_alpha   90.00
_cell.angle_beta   90.00
_cell.angle_gamma   90.00
#
_symmetry.space_group_name_H-M   'P 1'
#
loop_
_entity.id
_entity.type
_entity.pdbx_description
1 polymer ?
#
loop_
_entity_poly.entity_id
_entity_poly.type
_entity_poly.pdbx_seq_one_letter_code
_entity_poly.pdbx_strand_id
1 'polypeptide(L)'
;MLKYPFILVLLGAWIVACDATQYDENSIPDEHRFTQEVFLNYLNEPVELEVLPNGQILYIERKGGIKLYDPKKMSMVLTDSLSVFYGMEDGLMGMALDPNFSQNKWIYLYYSPIGDEPKQHLSRFTFDQNGISDEKIMLVVPTQRDECCHTGGSIEFSADGLLYLSTGDDTNPFKSNGYAPIDDDREGFKPFDARRTSSNTNDLRGKILRIKPETDGSYSIPEGNLFEDDDPKTRPEIYVMGCRNPYRITVDQKRGWLFWGDVGPDAGNNHAVRGPRGHDEMNVAMRAGYYGWPMFIGDNKPYADWNFVTNESEGTFDPKNPINTSRYNTGIEKLPLPVPAMIYYPYSPSEEFPQLTNGGRTAMTGPVFYQEKGMDKKHGFPNYFDGRLFIYDWMRDWIFTIKVDSTGTPSDFEPFTPSADYRNIIDMDFGPDGTLYMLEYGTAWFKQNEDAKLSRIVFDRGNRVPEMKVDISQSFGSSPLTVTLDASKSRDYDEDELSYTWKIGNETFEGAAVTYTFNETGVFYPRLTLRDEAGHTLMEQFKIEVGNDAPKIDINIQGNTSFYWPGRNITYELAINDAQDGTIGKGINRDEVNFDILYMDGFDQSQILGHQMPVTSGEALISKSDCMSCHKVNDKSVGPSFTEVAKRYKNDKSAMEYLSTKIIKGGSGAWGDHSMSAHPDFTQGEVKSMVDYILSLSEEKPALKALKGIYSADPAEDSKQLVFSAQYTDKGSNGLTPISEIKSLALKPNMIDAGLADSIFNAEINRNGSINRVYGGAWIKYEQIDLTDISSISLMMKHVADVPVALSIRTESPKGTEIGSFTIEGDNHDFTPTVIDINPTQGIQNLYFVFSSETKDINLAQVKTIKFNPNEK
;
A
#
# COMPACT_ATOMS: atom_id res chain seq x y z
N MET A 1 27.43 -86.30 -36.14
CA MET A 1 26.01 -85.92 -35.99
C MET A 1 25.86 -85.13 -34.71
N LEU A 2 25.85 -83.80 -34.76
CA LEU A 2 25.37 -82.95 -33.66
C LEU A 2 25.12 -81.55 -34.21
N LYS A 3 23.88 -81.08 -34.05
CA LYS A 3 23.38 -79.76 -34.46
C LYS A 3 23.62 -78.76 -33.32
N TYR A 4 24.12 -77.57 -33.66
CA TYR A 4 24.11 -76.38 -32.80
C TYR A 4 22.72 -75.73 -32.80
N PRO A 5 22.30 -75.10 -31.69
CA PRO A 5 21.45 -73.92 -31.76
C PRO A 5 22.12 -72.69 -31.12
N PHE A 6 21.83 -71.55 -31.74
CA PHE A 6 22.17 -70.18 -31.32
C PHE A 6 21.61 -69.83 -29.93
N ILE A 7 22.41 -69.13 -29.13
CA ILE A 7 21.98 -68.44 -27.91
C ILE A 7 21.73 -66.96 -28.26
N LEU A 8 20.51 -66.50 -28.02
CA LEU A 8 20.10 -65.09 -28.04
C LEU A 8 20.47 -64.45 -26.69
N VAL A 9 21.23 -63.35 -26.68
CA VAL A 9 21.45 -62.51 -25.49
C VAL A 9 20.59 -61.26 -25.65
N LEU A 10 19.56 -61.15 -24.79
CA LEU A 10 18.77 -59.93 -24.56
C LEU A 10 19.47 -59.11 -23.48
N LEU A 11 20.04 -57.96 -23.86
CA LEU A 11 20.42 -56.90 -22.94
C LEU A 11 19.19 -56.01 -22.72
N GLY A 12 18.51 -56.18 -21.59
CA GLY A 12 17.46 -55.28 -21.13
C GLY A 12 18.08 -54.02 -20.54
N ALA A 13 17.82 -52.87 -21.17
CA ALA A 13 18.05 -51.56 -20.59
C ALA A 13 16.98 -51.33 -19.50
N TRP A 14 17.42 -51.18 -18.25
CA TRP A 14 16.59 -50.66 -17.18
C TRP A 14 16.48 -49.15 -17.38
N ILE A 15 15.32 -48.68 -17.82
CA ILE A 15 14.92 -47.28 -17.64
C ILE A 15 14.53 -47.17 -16.17
N VAL A 16 15.40 -46.55 -15.36
CA VAL A 16 15.01 -46.01 -14.06
C VAL A 16 14.12 -44.82 -14.39
N ALA A 17 12.80 -45.00 -14.24
CA ALA A 17 11.90 -43.87 -14.14
C ALA A 17 12.37 -43.05 -12.93
N CYS A 18 12.71 -41.77 -13.15
CA CYS A 18 12.92 -40.82 -12.08
C CYS A 18 11.58 -40.72 -11.34
N ASP A 19 11.47 -41.32 -10.15
CA ASP A 19 10.33 -41.07 -9.27
C ASP A 19 10.38 -39.58 -8.92
N ALA A 20 9.39 -38.81 -9.38
CA ALA A 20 9.16 -37.45 -8.90
C ALA A 20 9.13 -37.51 -7.37
N THR A 21 10.04 -36.81 -6.72
CA THR A 21 10.13 -36.77 -5.26
C THR A 21 8.78 -36.34 -4.70
N GLN A 22 8.13 -37.26 -3.97
CA GLN A 22 6.83 -37.00 -3.35
C GLN A 22 6.95 -35.80 -2.40
N TYR A 23 6.09 -34.79 -2.59
CA TYR A 23 6.05 -33.60 -1.72
C TYR A 23 5.86 -34.00 -0.24
N ASP A 24 6.64 -33.41 0.65
CA ASP A 24 6.50 -33.61 2.10
C ASP A 24 5.34 -32.76 2.63
N GLU A 25 4.20 -33.43 2.84
CA GLU A 25 2.95 -32.85 3.34
C GLU A 25 3.09 -32.04 4.63
N ASN A 26 4.13 -32.24 5.44
CA ASN A 26 4.31 -31.55 6.73
C ASN A 26 5.36 -30.44 6.70
N SER A 27 6.00 -30.21 5.55
CA SER A 27 6.99 -29.14 5.37
C SER A 27 6.31 -27.80 5.11
N ILE A 28 6.99 -26.69 5.45
CA ILE A 28 6.52 -25.34 5.09
C ILE A 28 6.45 -25.29 3.55
N PRO A 29 5.28 -25.05 2.94
CA PRO A 29 5.18 -25.01 1.50
C PRO A 29 5.79 -23.73 0.93
N ASP A 30 6.46 -23.87 -0.21
CA ASP A 30 6.90 -22.75 -1.03
C ASP A 30 5.67 -21.99 -1.58
N GLU A 31 5.68 -20.66 -1.51
CA GLU A 31 4.51 -19.85 -1.88
C GLU A 31 4.09 -20.04 -3.36
N HIS A 32 5.03 -20.39 -4.24
CA HIS A 32 4.77 -20.56 -5.67
C HIS A 32 4.14 -21.91 -6.00
N ARG A 33 3.84 -22.73 -4.99
CA ARG A 33 2.93 -23.87 -5.10
C ARG A 33 1.47 -23.47 -4.94
N PHE A 34 1.18 -22.22 -4.59
CA PHE A 34 -0.19 -21.73 -4.53
C PHE A 34 -0.53 -20.93 -5.78
N THR A 35 -1.64 -21.27 -6.41
CA THR A 35 -2.15 -20.56 -7.58
C THR A 35 -3.50 -19.94 -7.24
N GLN A 36 -3.65 -18.64 -7.44
CA GLN A 36 -4.94 -17.96 -7.35
C GLN A 36 -5.70 -18.09 -8.68
N GLU A 37 -6.71 -18.95 -8.72
CA GLU A 37 -7.64 -19.08 -9.84
C GLU A 37 -8.75 -18.03 -9.71
N VAL A 38 -8.70 -16.98 -10.53
CA VAL A 38 -9.72 -15.92 -10.53
C VAL A 38 -10.95 -16.35 -11.32
N PHE A 39 -12.11 -16.36 -10.66
CA PHE A 39 -13.39 -16.74 -11.25
C PHE A 39 -14.18 -15.55 -11.80
N LEU A 40 -14.22 -14.45 -11.05
CA LEU A 40 -14.92 -13.22 -11.41
C LEU A 40 -14.06 -12.02 -11.01
N ASN A 41 -14.20 -10.94 -11.78
CA ASN A 41 -13.74 -9.59 -11.46
C ASN A 41 -14.96 -8.65 -11.45
N TYR A 42 -14.76 -7.35 -11.19
CA TYR A 42 -15.83 -6.33 -11.28
C TYR A 42 -16.99 -6.55 -10.29
N LEU A 43 -16.71 -7.02 -9.07
CA LEU A 43 -17.76 -7.23 -8.06
C LEU A 43 -18.25 -5.91 -7.46
N ASN A 44 -19.52 -5.89 -7.01
CA ASN A 44 -20.17 -4.70 -6.48
C ASN A 44 -20.37 -4.82 -4.98
N GLU A 45 -19.39 -4.35 -4.21
CA GLU A 45 -19.37 -4.41 -2.74
C GLU A 45 -19.68 -5.81 -2.19
N PRO A 46 -18.90 -6.83 -2.60
CA PRO A 46 -19.05 -8.18 -2.07
C PRO A 46 -18.66 -8.19 -0.59
N VAL A 47 -19.38 -8.92 0.26
CA VAL A 47 -19.11 -8.91 1.72
C VAL A 47 -18.81 -10.28 2.30
N GLU A 48 -19.58 -11.32 1.98
CA GLU A 48 -19.41 -12.67 2.55
C GLU A 48 -19.73 -13.74 1.49
N LEU A 49 -19.05 -14.89 1.56
CA LEU A 49 -19.24 -16.05 0.70
C LEU A 49 -19.54 -17.32 1.50
N GLU A 50 -20.13 -18.30 0.83
CA GLU A 50 -20.41 -19.64 1.35
C GLU A 50 -20.16 -20.67 0.26
N VAL A 51 -19.39 -21.72 0.55
CA VAL A 51 -19.09 -22.78 -0.41
C VAL A 51 -20.07 -23.94 -0.23
N LEU A 52 -20.94 -24.14 -1.22
CA LEU A 52 -21.94 -25.20 -1.17
C LEU A 52 -21.27 -26.59 -1.25
N PRO A 53 -21.90 -27.65 -0.70
CA PRO A 53 -21.36 -29.02 -0.73
C PRO A 53 -21.06 -29.57 -2.14
N ASN A 54 -21.61 -28.97 -3.19
CA ASN A 54 -21.38 -29.35 -4.58
C ASN A 54 -20.26 -28.55 -5.28
N GLY A 55 -19.61 -27.62 -4.55
CA GLY A 55 -18.54 -26.74 -5.01
C GLY A 55 -19.02 -25.45 -5.70
N GLN A 56 -20.31 -25.14 -5.68
CA GLN A 56 -20.80 -23.82 -6.11
C GLN A 56 -20.53 -22.79 -5.00
N ILE A 57 -20.31 -21.53 -5.36
CA ILE A 57 -20.08 -20.45 -4.40
C ILE A 57 -21.29 -19.54 -4.38
N LEU A 58 -21.90 -19.39 -3.21
CA LEU A 58 -22.87 -18.35 -2.95
C LEU A 58 -22.12 -17.16 -2.37
N TYR A 59 -22.42 -15.94 -2.80
CA TYR A 59 -21.86 -14.74 -2.20
C TYR A 59 -22.89 -13.62 -2.19
N ILE A 60 -22.75 -12.72 -1.21
CA ILE A 60 -23.64 -11.58 -1.02
C ILE A 60 -22.95 -10.25 -1.29
N GLU A 61 -23.73 -9.29 -1.74
CA GLU A 61 -23.32 -7.90 -1.94
C GLU A 61 -24.05 -7.00 -0.95
N ARG A 62 -23.36 -6.01 -0.38
CA ARG A 62 -23.90 -5.12 0.66
C ARG A 62 -25.23 -4.46 0.29
N LYS A 63 -25.43 -4.18 -1.00
CA LYS A 63 -26.66 -3.59 -1.56
C LYS A 63 -27.83 -4.59 -1.69
N GLY A 64 -27.69 -5.80 -1.16
CA GLY A 64 -28.75 -6.80 -1.05
C GLY A 64 -28.71 -7.90 -2.11
N GLY A 65 -27.70 -7.94 -2.98
CA GLY A 65 -27.58 -8.97 -4.02
C GLY A 65 -27.17 -10.33 -3.44
N ILE A 66 -27.81 -11.41 -3.90
CA ILE A 66 -27.47 -12.79 -3.55
C ILE A 66 -27.14 -13.53 -4.86
N LYS A 67 -25.90 -14.01 -5.00
CA LYS A 67 -25.37 -14.48 -6.29
C LYS A 67 -24.72 -15.85 -6.14
N LEU A 68 -25.00 -16.73 -7.10
CA LEU A 68 -24.46 -18.08 -7.16
C LEU A 68 -23.52 -18.21 -8.37
N TYR A 69 -22.28 -18.60 -8.09
CA TYR A 69 -21.29 -18.95 -9.11
C TYR A 69 -21.12 -20.46 -9.21
N ASP A 70 -21.11 -20.97 -10.45
CA ASP A 70 -20.85 -22.37 -10.76
C ASP A 70 -19.48 -22.49 -11.47
N PRO A 71 -18.41 -22.91 -10.75
CA PRO A 71 -17.08 -23.04 -11.34
C PRO A 71 -17.01 -24.00 -12.53
N LYS A 72 -17.91 -25.00 -12.60
CA LYS A 72 -17.93 -25.98 -13.69
C LYS A 72 -18.51 -25.38 -14.97
N LYS A 73 -19.43 -24.44 -14.84
CA LYS A 73 -20.04 -23.70 -15.97
C LYS A 73 -19.35 -22.37 -16.25
N MET A 74 -18.50 -21.92 -15.34
CA MET A 74 -17.86 -20.60 -15.36
C MET A 74 -18.91 -19.49 -15.53
N SER A 75 -20.01 -19.59 -14.79
CA SER A 75 -21.15 -18.69 -14.92
C SER A 75 -21.64 -18.24 -13.55
N MET A 76 -21.94 -16.95 -13.43
CA MET A 76 -22.62 -16.36 -12.28
C MET A 76 -24.08 -16.08 -12.61
N VAL A 77 -24.96 -16.32 -11.64
CA VAL A 77 -26.38 -15.94 -11.71
C VAL A 77 -26.75 -15.15 -10.45
N LEU A 78 -27.45 -14.03 -10.64
CA LEU A 78 -28.19 -13.37 -9.56
C LEU A 78 -29.36 -14.27 -9.17
N THR A 79 -29.28 -14.93 -8.02
CA THR A 79 -30.32 -15.85 -7.57
C THR A 79 -31.48 -15.11 -6.93
N ASP A 80 -31.20 -14.06 -6.17
CA ASP A 80 -32.23 -13.21 -5.57
C ASP A 80 -31.63 -11.87 -5.11
N SER A 81 -32.47 -10.98 -4.57
CA SER A 81 -32.04 -9.77 -3.91
C SER A 81 -32.97 -9.38 -2.75
N LEU A 82 -32.39 -8.92 -1.64
CA LEU A 82 -33.12 -8.29 -0.55
C LEU A 82 -33.17 -6.77 -0.72
N SER A 83 -34.33 -6.19 -0.44
CA SER A 83 -34.47 -4.75 -0.33
C SER A 83 -33.94 -4.29 1.04
N VAL A 84 -32.77 -3.65 1.03
CA VAL A 84 -32.07 -3.23 2.25
C VAL A 84 -31.88 -1.72 2.31
N PHE A 85 -31.81 -1.17 3.52
CA PHE A 85 -31.19 0.14 3.75
C PHE A 85 -29.67 -0.03 3.65
N TYR A 86 -29.01 0.74 2.79
CA TYR A 86 -27.56 0.64 2.55
C TYR A 86 -26.82 1.97 2.73
N GLY A 87 -27.40 2.91 3.49
CA GLY A 87 -26.72 4.14 3.85
C GLY A 87 -25.64 3.87 4.90
N MET A 88 -24.56 4.66 4.89
CA MET A 88 -23.40 4.44 5.76
C MET A 88 -22.81 3.03 5.52
N GLU A 89 -22.62 2.23 6.56
CA GLU A 89 -22.07 0.87 6.49
C GLU A 89 -23.15 -0.23 6.45
N ASP A 90 -24.43 0.14 6.58
CA ASP A 90 -25.55 -0.81 6.62
C ASP A 90 -25.76 -1.53 5.27
N GLY A 91 -26.52 -2.62 5.29
CA GLY A 91 -26.84 -3.39 4.11
C GLY A 91 -27.20 -4.84 4.41
N LEU A 92 -26.99 -5.71 3.44
CA LEU A 92 -26.90 -7.15 3.65
C LEU A 92 -25.45 -7.48 4.04
N MET A 93 -25.23 -7.84 5.30
CA MET A 93 -23.89 -7.92 5.90
C MET A 93 -23.44 -9.35 6.17
N GLY A 94 -24.41 -10.21 6.53
CA GLY A 94 -24.17 -11.56 7.04
C GLY A 94 -24.87 -12.63 6.22
N MET A 95 -24.19 -13.75 5.98
CA MET A 95 -24.77 -14.96 5.41
C MET A 95 -24.16 -16.20 6.04
N ALA A 96 -24.99 -17.18 6.42
CA ALA A 96 -24.54 -18.52 6.75
C ALA A 96 -25.48 -19.61 6.24
N LEU A 97 -24.94 -20.74 5.80
CA LEU A 97 -25.72 -21.94 5.49
C LEU A 97 -26.00 -22.75 6.76
N ASP A 98 -27.21 -23.30 6.88
CA ASP A 98 -27.49 -24.25 7.96
C ASP A 98 -26.55 -25.48 7.85
N PRO A 99 -26.04 -26.05 8.96
CA PRO A 99 -25.22 -27.26 8.90
C PRO A 99 -25.90 -28.46 8.20
N ASN A 100 -27.23 -28.48 8.15
CA ASN A 100 -28.04 -29.46 7.42
C ASN A 100 -28.61 -28.91 6.09
N PHE A 101 -28.00 -27.88 5.49
CA PHE A 101 -28.45 -27.20 4.27
C PHE A 101 -28.75 -28.16 3.11
N SER A 102 -28.00 -29.27 2.99
CA SER A 102 -28.26 -30.30 1.98
C SER A 102 -29.67 -30.90 2.08
N GLN A 103 -30.28 -30.89 3.27
CA GLN A 103 -31.60 -31.46 3.58
C GLN A 103 -32.69 -30.38 3.72
N ASN A 104 -32.44 -29.34 4.52
CA ASN A 104 -33.47 -28.34 4.87
C ASN A 104 -33.47 -27.11 3.96
N LYS A 105 -32.38 -26.88 3.22
CA LYS A 105 -32.21 -25.70 2.35
C LYS A 105 -32.31 -24.37 3.10
N TRP A 106 -31.95 -24.34 4.39
CA TRP A 106 -32.02 -23.12 5.19
C TRP A 106 -30.76 -22.27 5.06
N ILE A 107 -30.98 -20.97 4.87
CA ILE A 107 -29.95 -19.94 4.86
C ILE A 107 -30.31 -18.88 5.89
N TYR A 108 -29.31 -18.29 6.52
CA TYR A 108 -29.45 -17.24 7.52
C TYR A 108 -28.82 -15.97 6.96
N LEU A 109 -29.55 -14.86 7.03
CA LEU A 109 -29.11 -13.57 6.53
C LEU A 109 -29.23 -12.52 7.64
N TYR A 110 -28.18 -11.70 7.78
CA TYR A 110 -28.17 -10.54 8.67
C TYR A 110 -28.17 -9.28 7.83
N TYR A 111 -29.24 -8.50 7.92
CA TYR A 111 -29.50 -7.41 7.00
C TYR A 111 -30.25 -6.24 7.61
N SER A 112 -30.11 -5.08 6.97
CA SER A 112 -30.76 -3.82 7.34
C SER A 112 -32.09 -3.64 6.61
N PRO A 113 -33.25 -3.96 7.21
CA PRO A 113 -34.55 -3.73 6.56
C PRO A 113 -34.78 -2.24 6.25
N ILE A 114 -35.48 -1.98 5.14
CA ILE A 114 -36.03 -0.66 4.83
C ILE A 114 -37.16 -0.34 5.81
N GLY A 115 -37.21 0.90 6.28
CA GLY A 115 -38.28 1.39 7.16
C GLY A 115 -37.81 2.53 8.05
N ASP A 116 -38.77 3.12 8.76
CA ASP A 116 -38.52 4.26 9.64
C ASP A 116 -37.82 3.87 10.96
N GLU A 117 -37.98 2.63 11.41
CA GLU A 117 -37.31 2.13 12.61
C GLU A 117 -35.89 1.63 12.29
N PRO A 118 -34.84 2.20 12.91
CA PRO A 118 -33.47 1.73 12.74
C PRO A 118 -33.28 0.41 13.47
N LYS A 119 -33.10 -0.67 12.70
CA LYS A 119 -32.80 -2.02 13.21
C LYS A 119 -32.09 -2.88 12.18
N GLN A 120 -31.53 -3.98 12.64
CA GLN A 120 -30.98 -5.08 11.86
C GLN A 120 -31.77 -6.36 12.16
N HIS A 121 -31.98 -7.20 11.15
CA HIS A 121 -32.65 -8.49 11.29
C HIS A 121 -31.65 -9.61 11.07
N LEU A 122 -31.59 -10.56 11.99
CA LEU A 122 -31.15 -11.92 11.70
C LEU A 122 -32.39 -12.73 11.32
N SER A 123 -32.43 -13.23 10.10
CA SER A 123 -33.56 -14.01 9.59
C SER A 123 -33.12 -15.30 8.93
N ARG A 124 -33.94 -16.34 9.10
CA ARG A 124 -33.82 -17.60 8.37
C ARG A 124 -34.74 -17.58 7.15
N PHE A 125 -34.24 -18.07 6.03
CA PHE A 125 -34.98 -18.27 4.78
C PHE A 125 -34.83 -19.72 4.30
N THR A 126 -35.72 -20.14 3.41
CA THR A 126 -35.49 -21.30 2.54
C THR A 126 -34.86 -20.82 1.23
N PHE A 127 -33.75 -21.44 0.81
CA PHE A 127 -33.03 -21.09 -0.43
C PHE A 127 -33.03 -22.25 -1.43
N ASP A 128 -33.59 -22.02 -2.61
CA ASP A 128 -33.59 -22.97 -3.70
C ASP A 128 -33.25 -22.30 -5.05
N GLN A 129 -33.46 -23.03 -6.15
CA GLN A 129 -33.21 -22.56 -7.51
C GLN A 129 -34.02 -21.31 -7.92
N ASN A 130 -35.06 -20.96 -7.17
CA ASN A 130 -35.89 -19.77 -7.38
C ASN A 130 -35.50 -18.58 -6.50
N GLY A 131 -34.45 -18.71 -5.67
CA GLY A 131 -34.03 -17.68 -4.73
C GLY A 131 -34.41 -18.00 -3.28
N ILE A 132 -34.62 -16.95 -2.48
CA ILE A 132 -34.98 -17.05 -1.06
C ILE A 132 -36.51 -16.95 -0.86
N SER A 133 -37.02 -17.64 0.16
CA SER A 133 -38.44 -17.64 0.53
C SER A 133 -38.65 -17.93 2.01
N ASP A 134 -39.90 -17.89 2.48
CA ASP A 134 -40.30 -18.32 3.84
C ASP A 134 -39.53 -17.65 5.00
N GLU A 135 -39.32 -16.34 4.91
CA GLU A 135 -38.62 -15.57 5.93
C GLU A 135 -39.18 -15.81 7.35
N LYS A 136 -38.25 -16.07 8.28
CA LYS A 136 -38.47 -16.08 9.73
C LYS A 136 -37.49 -15.12 10.39
N ILE A 137 -38.00 -14.00 10.89
CA ILE A 137 -37.22 -13.06 11.70
C ILE A 137 -36.95 -13.72 13.04
N MET A 138 -35.68 -13.98 13.33
CA MET A 138 -35.26 -14.69 14.54
C MET A 138 -34.87 -13.71 15.64
N LEU A 139 -34.03 -12.74 15.29
CA LEU A 139 -33.49 -11.76 16.24
C LEU A 139 -33.48 -10.38 15.59
N VAL A 140 -33.84 -9.36 16.39
CA VAL A 140 -33.80 -7.96 16.00
C VAL A 140 -32.75 -7.26 16.84
N VAL A 141 -31.70 -6.76 16.19
CA VAL A 141 -30.65 -5.98 16.84
C VAL A 141 -30.98 -4.49 16.63
N PRO A 142 -31.15 -3.70 17.71
CA PRO A 142 -31.38 -2.27 17.56
C PRO A 142 -30.14 -1.60 16.96
N THR A 143 -30.33 -0.58 16.14
CA THR A 143 -29.25 0.30 15.66
C THR A 143 -29.69 1.75 15.75
N GLN A 144 -28.78 2.69 15.53
CA GLN A 144 -29.12 4.08 15.21
C GLN A 144 -28.76 4.35 13.74
N ARG A 145 -29.40 5.35 13.14
CA ARG A 145 -29.13 5.79 11.76
C ARG A 145 -28.94 7.31 11.66
N ASP A 146 -28.64 7.94 12.80
CA ASP A 146 -28.36 9.37 12.91
C ASP A 146 -26.90 9.66 12.53
N GLU A 147 -26.01 8.75 12.90
CA GLU A 147 -24.57 8.75 12.70
C GLU A 147 -24.14 7.37 12.14
N CYS A 148 -22.95 7.28 11.55
CA CYS A 148 -22.32 5.96 11.33
C CYS A 148 -21.82 5.41 12.69
N CYS A 149 -21.29 4.20 12.86
CA CYS A 149 -20.46 3.33 12.03
C CYS A 149 -20.45 1.92 12.68
N HIS A 150 -19.73 0.96 12.12
CA HIS A 150 -19.47 -0.38 12.68
C HIS A 150 -20.72 -1.25 12.76
N THR A 151 -21.20 -1.73 11.61
CA THR A 151 -22.35 -2.65 11.58
C THR A 151 -21.95 -4.06 12.04
N GLY A 152 -20.69 -4.47 11.84
CA GLY A 152 -20.27 -5.87 11.95
C GLY A 152 -21.09 -6.75 10.99
N GLY A 153 -21.51 -7.93 11.44
CA GLY A 153 -22.61 -8.67 10.81
C GLY A 153 -22.27 -10.06 10.29
N SER A 154 -21.06 -10.58 10.53
CA SER A 154 -20.70 -11.94 10.15
C SER A 154 -21.53 -12.97 10.91
N ILE A 155 -21.89 -14.05 10.21
CA ILE A 155 -22.67 -15.16 10.77
C ILE A 155 -21.86 -16.44 10.58
N GLU A 156 -21.74 -17.23 11.64
CA GLU A 156 -21.05 -18.51 11.57
C GLU A 156 -21.78 -19.59 12.35
N PHE A 157 -21.68 -20.83 11.87
CA PHE A 157 -22.16 -21.99 12.60
C PHE A 157 -21.00 -22.78 13.22
N SER A 158 -21.18 -23.20 14.47
CA SER A 158 -20.37 -24.27 15.02
C SER A 158 -20.85 -25.65 14.57
N ALA A 159 -19.98 -26.66 14.68
CA ALA A 159 -20.29 -28.05 14.32
C ALA A 159 -21.47 -28.67 15.10
N ASP A 160 -21.78 -28.17 16.30
CA ASP A 160 -22.96 -28.55 17.10
C ASP A 160 -24.23 -27.74 16.75
N GLY A 161 -24.14 -26.89 15.72
CA GLY A 161 -25.22 -26.11 15.15
C GLY A 161 -25.66 -24.95 16.03
N LEU A 162 -24.76 -24.32 16.77
CA LEU A 162 -24.99 -23.02 17.38
C LEU A 162 -24.65 -21.94 16.34
N LEU A 163 -25.48 -20.91 16.26
CA LEU A 163 -25.29 -19.76 15.39
C LEU A 163 -24.61 -18.65 16.18
N TYR A 164 -23.50 -18.16 15.65
CA TYR A 164 -22.78 -16.98 16.12
C TYR A 164 -23.08 -15.80 15.19
N LEU A 165 -23.37 -14.64 15.76
CA LEU A 165 -23.60 -13.40 15.02
C LEU A 165 -22.74 -12.29 15.61
N SER A 166 -21.88 -11.69 14.80
CA SER A 166 -21.12 -10.52 15.20
C SER A 166 -21.95 -9.24 15.02
N THR A 167 -21.87 -8.33 16.00
CA THR A 167 -22.54 -7.04 15.94
C THR A 167 -21.54 -5.95 16.33
N GLY A 168 -21.36 -4.95 15.47
CA GLY A 168 -20.55 -3.80 15.81
C GLY A 168 -21.23 -2.89 16.83
N ASP A 169 -20.46 -1.94 17.38
CA ASP A 169 -20.87 -1.11 18.51
C ASP A 169 -21.82 0.03 18.14
N ASP A 170 -22.05 0.25 16.84
CA ASP A 170 -22.94 1.28 16.30
C ASP A 170 -22.63 2.66 16.93
N THR A 171 -21.34 2.95 17.10
CA THR A 171 -20.83 4.16 17.75
C THR A 171 -19.89 4.90 16.82
N ASN A 172 -20.17 6.19 16.62
CA ASN A 172 -19.34 7.05 15.80
C ASN A 172 -18.02 7.36 16.55
N PRO A 173 -16.85 7.02 15.99
CA PRO A 173 -15.57 7.21 16.68
C PRO A 173 -15.01 8.65 16.52
N PHE A 174 -15.60 9.46 15.66
CA PHE A 174 -14.90 10.61 15.10
C PHE A 174 -14.78 11.83 16.02
N LYS A 175 -15.64 11.92 17.04
CA LYS A 175 -15.62 13.00 18.05
C LYS A 175 -14.74 12.69 19.26
N SER A 176 -14.00 11.58 19.25
CA SER A 176 -13.08 11.18 20.32
C SER A 176 -11.61 11.54 20.05
N ASN A 177 -11.29 12.19 18.93
CA ASN A 177 -9.91 12.42 18.46
C ASN A 177 -9.09 11.12 18.33
N GLY A 178 -9.74 10.02 17.92
CA GLY A 178 -9.12 8.72 17.69
C GLY A 178 -8.92 7.86 18.94
N TYR A 179 -9.30 8.32 20.13
CA TYR A 179 -9.29 7.49 21.36
C TYR A 179 -10.67 6.84 21.58
N ALA A 180 -10.89 6.24 22.75
CA ALA A 180 -12.20 5.69 23.12
C ALA A 180 -13.34 6.75 22.99
N PRO A 181 -14.40 6.48 22.20
CA PRO A 181 -15.60 7.30 22.16
C PRO A 181 -16.47 6.95 23.37
N ILE A 182 -16.42 7.80 24.39
CA ILE A 182 -17.12 7.61 25.68
C ILE A 182 -17.91 8.86 26.09
N ASP A 183 -18.37 9.66 25.13
CA ASP A 183 -18.99 10.96 25.43
C ASP A 183 -20.43 10.84 25.91
N ASP A 184 -20.58 10.82 27.22
CA ASP A 184 -21.87 10.87 27.89
C ASP A 184 -22.07 12.16 28.69
N ASP A 185 -21.18 13.15 28.54
CA ASP A 185 -21.31 14.45 29.23
C ASP A 185 -22.21 15.41 28.44
N ARG A 186 -22.03 15.47 27.12
CA ARG A 186 -22.63 16.51 26.26
C ARG A 186 -24.02 16.11 25.76
N GLU A 187 -24.97 17.05 25.71
CA GLU A 187 -26.28 16.80 25.11
C GLU A 187 -26.17 16.55 23.60
N GLY A 188 -26.90 15.56 23.09
CA GLY A 188 -26.86 15.17 21.66
C GLY A 188 -25.71 14.25 21.27
N PHE A 189 -24.78 13.93 22.17
CA PHE A 189 -23.61 13.09 21.88
C PHE A 189 -23.79 11.60 22.21
N LYS A 190 -25.01 11.14 22.46
CA LYS A 190 -25.31 9.72 22.73
C LYS A 190 -24.69 8.76 21.69
N PRO A 191 -24.70 9.03 20.37
CA PRO A 191 -24.06 8.15 19.39
C PRO A 191 -22.54 8.01 19.50
N PHE A 192 -21.88 8.79 20.37
CA PHE A 192 -20.43 8.87 20.56
C PHE A 192 -19.97 8.28 21.91
N ASP A 193 -20.83 7.50 22.58
CA ASP A 193 -20.50 6.75 23.80
C ASP A 193 -20.67 5.24 23.59
N ALA A 194 -19.56 4.54 23.33
CA ALA A 194 -19.54 3.09 23.15
C ALA A 194 -19.81 2.32 24.46
N ARG A 195 -19.75 2.97 25.63
CA ARG A 195 -20.13 2.31 26.90
C ARG A 195 -21.62 1.97 26.93
N ARG A 196 -22.46 2.65 26.15
CA ARG A 196 -23.89 2.36 26.03
C ARG A 196 -24.18 1.06 25.27
N THR A 197 -23.23 0.57 24.48
CA THR A 197 -23.33 -0.64 23.64
C THR A 197 -22.32 -1.68 24.08
N SER A 198 -21.06 -1.57 23.68
CA SER A 198 -20.02 -2.60 23.85
C SER A 198 -19.86 -3.07 25.30
N SER A 199 -19.77 -2.14 26.26
CA SER A 199 -19.70 -2.43 27.70
C SER A 199 -21.07 -2.41 28.42
N ASN A 200 -22.18 -2.45 27.69
CA ASN A 200 -23.52 -2.57 28.25
C ASN A 200 -23.99 -4.03 28.14
N THR A 201 -24.31 -4.62 29.27
CA THR A 201 -24.77 -6.01 29.39
C THR A 201 -26.21 -6.20 28.91
N ASN A 202 -26.96 -5.11 28.75
CA ASN A 202 -28.37 -5.09 28.36
C ASN A 202 -28.58 -4.59 26.91
N ASP A 203 -27.55 -4.67 26.07
CA ASP A 203 -27.56 -4.26 24.66
C ASP A 203 -26.92 -5.34 23.78
N LEU A 204 -27.43 -5.52 22.56
CA LEU A 204 -26.99 -6.56 21.62
C LEU A 204 -25.88 -6.09 20.68
N ARG A 205 -25.48 -4.81 20.72
CA ARG A 205 -24.43 -4.21 19.89
C ARG A 205 -23.06 -4.25 20.57
N GLY A 206 -22.00 -4.32 19.76
CA GLY A 206 -20.62 -4.48 20.23
C GLY A 206 -20.41 -5.84 20.90
N LYS A 207 -20.97 -6.90 20.31
CA LYS A 207 -21.04 -8.27 20.83
C LYS A 207 -20.69 -9.30 19.76
N ILE A 208 -20.43 -10.52 20.20
CA ILE A 208 -20.74 -11.71 19.40
C ILE A 208 -21.80 -12.51 20.15
N LEU A 209 -22.95 -12.64 19.51
CA LEU A 209 -24.13 -13.31 20.05
C LEU A 209 -24.07 -14.79 19.70
N ARG A 210 -24.62 -15.65 20.56
CA ARG A 210 -24.68 -17.10 20.33
C ARG A 210 -26.05 -17.64 20.68
N ILE A 211 -26.74 -18.22 19.70
CA ILE A 211 -28.09 -18.77 19.84
C ILE A 211 -28.17 -20.17 19.23
N LYS A 212 -29.22 -20.92 19.58
CA LYS A 212 -29.56 -22.17 18.92
C LYS A 212 -30.81 -21.97 18.05
N PRO A 213 -30.70 -21.96 16.72
CA PRO A 213 -31.87 -21.90 15.85
C PRO A 213 -32.81 -23.09 16.04
N GLU A 214 -34.11 -22.83 16.09
CA GLU A 214 -35.15 -23.84 16.19
C GLU A 214 -35.88 -24.05 14.86
N THR A 215 -36.50 -25.23 14.71
CA THR A 215 -37.12 -25.62 13.43
C THR A 215 -38.32 -24.75 13.03
N ASP A 216 -39.03 -24.14 14.00
CA ASP A 216 -40.16 -23.24 13.75
C ASP A 216 -39.75 -21.82 13.34
N GLY A 217 -38.46 -21.51 13.37
CA GLY A 217 -37.91 -20.18 13.09
C GLY A 217 -37.73 -19.31 14.32
N SER A 218 -37.93 -19.84 15.53
CA SER A 218 -37.48 -19.23 16.78
C SER A 218 -36.04 -19.63 17.11
N TYR A 219 -35.56 -19.27 18.31
CA TYR A 219 -34.27 -19.73 18.83
C TYR A 219 -34.36 -20.02 20.33
N SER A 220 -33.43 -20.81 20.83
CA SER A 220 -33.19 -21.03 22.26
C SER A 220 -31.81 -20.51 22.69
N ILE A 221 -31.65 -20.25 23.98
CA ILE A 221 -30.38 -19.81 24.57
C ILE A 221 -29.53 -21.04 24.94
N PRO A 222 -28.32 -21.19 24.36
CA PRO A 222 -27.43 -22.29 24.72
C PRO A 222 -26.70 -22.05 26.05
N GLU A 223 -26.39 -23.13 26.76
CA GLU A 223 -25.60 -23.09 28.00
C GLU A 223 -24.19 -22.52 27.74
N GLY A 224 -23.67 -21.76 28.70
CA GLY A 224 -22.31 -21.21 28.67
C GLY A 224 -22.19 -19.87 27.95
N ASN A 225 -23.30 -19.19 27.66
CA ASN A 225 -23.30 -17.76 27.34
C ASN A 225 -22.88 -16.94 28.58
N LEU A 226 -22.51 -15.68 28.36
CA LEU A 226 -21.90 -14.84 29.40
C LEU A 226 -22.89 -14.52 30.54
N PHE A 227 -24.18 -14.48 30.23
CA PHE A 227 -25.25 -14.18 31.16
C PHE A 227 -26.35 -15.24 31.08
N GLU A 228 -26.97 -15.51 32.23
CA GLU A 228 -28.13 -16.40 32.35
C GLU A 228 -29.42 -15.65 31.98
N ASP A 229 -30.46 -16.40 31.59
CA ASP A 229 -31.78 -15.87 31.24
C ASP A 229 -32.66 -15.58 32.47
N ASP A 230 -32.11 -14.89 33.47
CA ASP A 230 -32.82 -14.57 34.72
C ASP A 230 -32.62 -13.14 35.23
N ASP A 231 -31.65 -12.38 34.71
CA ASP A 231 -31.43 -10.98 35.05
C ASP A 231 -31.90 -10.03 33.93
N PRO A 232 -32.95 -9.21 34.15
CA PRO A 232 -33.45 -8.25 33.17
C PRO A 232 -32.47 -7.13 32.80
N LYS A 233 -31.35 -6.99 33.54
CA LYS A 233 -30.24 -6.09 33.20
C LYS A 233 -29.21 -6.73 32.28
N THR A 234 -29.45 -7.95 31.81
CA THR A 234 -28.54 -8.65 30.91
C THR A 234 -29.27 -9.17 29.67
N ARG A 235 -28.51 -9.56 28.66
CA ARG A 235 -29.00 -10.26 27.47
C ARG A 235 -28.39 -11.67 27.43
N PRO A 236 -29.19 -12.73 27.54
CA PRO A 236 -28.69 -14.10 27.56
C PRO A 236 -28.09 -14.53 26.21
N GLU A 237 -28.32 -13.81 25.12
CA GLU A 237 -27.74 -14.08 23.81
C GLU A 237 -26.23 -13.78 23.75
N ILE A 238 -25.70 -12.98 24.69
CA ILE A 238 -24.31 -12.51 24.67
C ILE A 238 -23.36 -13.67 25.00
N TYR A 239 -22.48 -14.01 24.06
CA TYR A 239 -21.35 -14.92 24.29
C TYR A 239 -20.04 -14.13 24.49
N VAL A 240 -19.78 -13.16 23.62
CA VAL A 240 -18.67 -12.21 23.73
C VAL A 240 -19.24 -10.81 23.90
N MET A 241 -18.70 -10.07 24.87
CA MET A 241 -19.02 -8.66 25.12
C MET A 241 -17.78 -7.78 24.95
N GLY A 242 -17.96 -6.51 24.62
CA GLY A 242 -16.87 -5.53 24.62
C GLY A 242 -16.08 -5.55 23.32
N CYS A 243 -16.79 -5.64 22.19
CA CYS A 243 -16.21 -5.50 20.86
C CYS A 243 -16.51 -4.11 20.27
N ARG A 244 -15.66 -3.62 19.36
CA ARG A 244 -15.89 -2.38 18.61
C ARG A 244 -16.54 -2.67 17.26
N ASN A 245 -15.79 -3.32 16.38
CA ASN A 245 -16.22 -3.73 15.04
C ASN A 245 -15.68 -5.14 14.73
N PRO A 246 -16.28 -6.21 15.30
CA PRO A 246 -15.90 -7.59 15.02
C PRO A 246 -16.39 -7.99 13.63
N TYR A 247 -15.71 -7.52 12.58
CA TYR A 247 -16.27 -7.53 11.22
C TYR A 247 -16.41 -8.94 10.64
N ARG A 248 -15.37 -9.77 10.75
CA ARG A 248 -15.38 -11.17 10.29
C ARG A 248 -14.98 -12.10 11.42
N ILE A 249 -15.79 -13.14 11.63
CA ILE A 249 -15.61 -14.14 12.68
C ILE A 249 -15.40 -15.51 12.05
N THR A 250 -14.79 -16.45 12.78
CA THR A 250 -14.78 -17.87 12.40
C THR A 250 -14.96 -18.74 13.63
N VAL A 251 -15.58 -19.90 13.46
CA VAL A 251 -15.63 -20.94 14.50
C VAL A 251 -14.75 -22.10 14.07
N ASP A 252 -13.78 -22.46 14.92
CA ASP A 252 -12.98 -23.67 14.76
C ASP A 252 -13.88 -24.91 14.88
N GLN A 253 -14.16 -25.55 13.75
CA GLN A 253 -15.12 -26.66 13.67
C GLN A 253 -14.72 -27.91 14.47
N LYS A 254 -13.45 -28.06 14.88
CA LYS A 254 -13.02 -29.20 15.72
C LYS A 254 -12.91 -28.83 17.20
N ARG A 255 -12.41 -27.63 17.52
CA ARG A 255 -12.15 -27.21 18.92
C ARG A 255 -13.33 -26.44 19.52
N GLY A 256 -14.21 -25.88 18.71
CA GLY A 256 -15.33 -25.05 19.14
C GLY A 256 -14.91 -23.66 19.63
N TRP A 257 -13.70 -23.20 19.29
CA TRP A 257 -13.22 -21.88 19.65
C TRP A 257 -13.67 -20.86 18.61
N LEU A 258 -14.05 -19.68 19.08
CA LEU A 258 -14.44 -18.55 18.23
C LEU A 258 -13.24 -17.61 18.07
N PHE A 259 -12.94 -17.22 16.83
CA PHE A 259 -11.95 -16.19 16.51
C PHE A 259 -12.59 -15.02 15.78
N TRP A 260 -12.05 -13.82 15.96
CA TRP A 260 -12.46 -12.63 15.22
C TRP A 260 -11.35 -11.59 15.17
N GLY A 261 -11.38 -10.77 14.13
CA GLY A 261 -10.67 -9.49 14.12
C GLY A 261 -11.58 -8.37 14.62
N ASP A 262 -11.06 -7.46 15.44
CA ASP A 262 -11.76 -6.29 15.95
C ASP A 262 -11.02 -5.01 15.55
N VAL A 263 -11.65 -4.18 14.73
CA VAL A 263 -11.06 -2.93 14.25
C VAL A 263 -11.14 -1.90 15.37
N GLY A 264 -10.00 -1.40 15.84
CA GLY A 264 -9.87 -0.48 16.96
C GLY A 264 -9.88 1.01 16.56
N PRO A 265 -9.61 1.93 17.51
CA PRO A 265 -9.76 3.37 17.28
C PRO A 265 -8.52 4.02 16.64
N ASP A 266 -8.64 5.23 16.08
CA ASP A 266 -7.63 5.78 15.15
C ASP A 266 -6.47 6.58 15.76
N ALA A 267 -6.30 6.60 17.08
CA ALA A 267 -5.23 7.37 17.71
C ALA A 267 -3.85 6.82 17.27
N GLY A 268 -3.08 7.62 16.53
CA GLY A 268 -1.76 7.23 16.05
C GLY A 268 -0.66 7.19 17.13
N ASN A 269 -0.87 7.83 18.28
CA ASN A 269 0.13 7.94 19.35
C ASN A 269 -0.49 7.72 20.74
N ASN A 270 0.34 7.26 21.68
CA ASN A 270 -0.03 7.25 23.10
C ASN A 270 -0.14 8.69 23.60
N HIS A 271 -1.01 8.93 24.58
CA HIS A 271 -1.15 10.24 25.18
C HIS A 271 -1.30 10.17 26.69
N ALA A 272 -0.49 10.98 27.38
CA ALA A 272 -0.29 10.90 28.83
C ALA A 272 -1.58 10.99 29.66
N VAL A 273 -2.60 11.70 29.17
CA VAL A 273 -3.89 11.86 29.87
C VAL A 273 -5.10 11.28 29.14
N ARG A 274 -4.92 10.65 27.95
CA ARG A 274 -6.03 10.02 27.21
C ARG A 274 -5.95 8.49 27.23
N GLY A 275 -4.73 7.95 27.34
CA GLY A 275 -4.48 6.52 27.31
C GLY A 275 -3.68 6.09 26.08
N PRO A 276 -3.74 4.79 25.72
CA PRO A 276 -2.92 4.22 24.67
C PRO A 276 -3.33 4.73 23.28
N ARG A 277 -2.40 4.60 22.32
CA ARG A 277 -2.71 4.63 20.89
C ARG A 277 -3.72 3.54 20.55
N GLY A 278 -4.43 3.68 19.44
CA GLY A 278 -5.31 2.63 18.97
C GLY A 278 -4.54 1.37 18.59
N HIS A 279 -5.19 0.22 18.70
CA HIS A 279 -4.73 -1.05 18.15
C HIS A 279 -5.90 -1.76 17.48
N ASP A 280 -5.67 -2.42 16.36
CA ASP A 280 -6.57 -3.49 15.92
C ASP A 280 -6.21 -4.76 16.68
N GLU A 281 -7.19 -5.61 16.89
CA GLU A 281 -7.04 -6.82 17.68
C GLU A 281 -7.46 -8.05 16.87
N MET A 282 -6.77 -9.17 17.10
CA MET A 282 -7.30 -10.48 16.77
C MET A 282 -7.50 -11.23 18.08
N ASN A 283 -8.66 -11.84 18.21
CA ASN A 283 -9.17 -12.33 19.47
C ASN A 283 -9.58 -13.80 19.38
N VAL A 284 -9.62 -14.46 20.54
CA VAL A 284 -10.08 -15.84 20.68
C VAL A 284 -10.97 -15.98 21.92
N ALA A 285 -12.10 -16.67 21.75
CA ALA A 285 -13.01 -17.07 22.83
C ALA A 285 -13.12 -18.59 22.89
N MET A 286 -12.38 -19.19 23.82
CA MET A 286 -12.54 -20.60 24.23
C MET A 286 -13.73 -20.79 25.18
N ARG A 287 -14.27 -19.69 25.71
CA ARG A 287 -15.47 -19.58 26.55
C ARG A 287 -15.99 -18.15 26.46
N ALA A 288 -17.22 -17.92 26.91
CA ALA A 288 -17.80 -16.59 27.00
C ALA A 288 -16.95 -15.62 27.83
N GLY A 289 -16.93 -14.34 27.45
CA GLY A 289 -16.08 -13.34 28.11
C GLY A 289 -16.36 -11.90 27.71
N TYR A 290 -15.80 -10.98 28.50
CA TYR A 290 -15.76 -9.54 28.20
C TYR A 290 -14.37 -9.19 27.67
N TYR A 291 -14.28 -8.50 26.54
CA TYR A 291 -13.03 -8.18 25.81
C TYR A 291 -12.70 -6.68 25.84
N GLY A 292 -13.36 -5.94 26.75
CA GLY A 292 -12.82 -4.70 27.28
C GLY A 292 -13.23 -3.40 26.58
N TRP A 293 -13.57 -3.40 25.28
CA TRP A 293 -13.93 -2.15 24.58
C TRP A 293 -15.20 -1.50 25.15
N PRO A 294 -15.26 -0.16 25.34
CA PRO A 294 -14.24 0.85 25.01
C PRO A 294 -13.32 1.25 26.16
N MET A 295 -13.35 0.51 27.28
CA MET A 295 -12.60 0.86 28.48
C MET A 295 -11.12 0.45 28.37
N PHE A 296 -10.86 -0.64 27.63
CA PHE A 296 -9.54 -1.23 27.46
C PHE A 296 -9.28 -1.58 25.98
N ILE A 297 -8.00 -1.73 25.63
CA ILE A 297 -7.52 -2.18 24.31
C ILE A 297 -6.23 -3.02 24.47
N GLY A 298 -5.96 -3.90 23.52
CA GLY A 298 -4.80 -4.80 23.48
C GLY A 298 -4.76 -5.75 24.67
N ASP A 299 -3.66 -5.76 25.39
CA ASP A 299 -3.45 -6.53 26.63
C ASP A 299 -4.15 -5.89 27.85
N ASN A 300 -5.38 -5.37 27.67
CA ASN A 300 -6.16 -4.62 28.66
C ASN A 300 -5.55 -3.26 29.07
N LYS A 301 -4.87 -2.56 28.16
CA LYS A 301 -4.37 -1.19 28.38
C LYS A 301 -5.57 -0.25 28.60
N PRO A 302 -5.63 0.49 29.73
CA PRO A 302 -6.81 1.29 30.06
C PRO A 302 -6.82 2.64 29.35
N TYR A 303 -7.99 3.04 28.87
CA TYR A 303 -8.27 4.42 28.50
C TYR A 303 -8.57 5.28 29.74
N ALA A 304 -8.42 6.58 29.57
CA ALA A 304 -8.90 7.55 30.56
C ALA A 304 -10.44 7.61 30.52
N ASP A 305 -11.06 7.72 31.69
CA ASP A 305 -12.45 8.21 31.79
C ASP A 305 -12.38 9.72 31.51
N TRP A 306 -12.78 10.11 30.31
CA TRP A 306 -12.47 11.43 29.77
C TRP A 306 -13.71 12.30 29.73
N ASN A 307 -13.67 13.44 30.42
CA ASN A 307 -14.76 14.39 30.40
C ASN A 307 -14.67 15.29 29.17
N PHE A 308 -15.66 15.21 28.28
CA PHE A 308 -15.66 15.93 27.00
C PHE A 308 -16.08 17.41 27.12
N VAL A 309 -16.61 17.83 28.27
CA VAL A 309 -16.94 19.24 28.56
C VAL A 309 -15.71 19.98 29.07
N THR A 310 -15.00 19.40 30.03
CA THR A 310 -13.81 20.04 30.63
C THR A 310 -12.53 19.76 29.85
N ASN A 311 -12.51 18.71 29.02
CA ASN A 311 -11.30 18.17 28.39
C ASN A 311 -10.25 17.75 29.43
N GLU A 312 -10.70 17.10 30.50
CA GLU A 312 -9.86 16.57 31.57
C GLU A 312 -10.15 15.09 31.80
N SER A 313 -9.14 14.35 32.29
CA SER A 313 -9.32 12.96 32.71
C SER A 313 -9.84 12.92 34.14
N GLU A 314 -10.88 12.13 34.37
CA GLU A 314 -11.45 11.83 35.69
C GLU A 314 -10.77 10.60 36.34
N GLY A 315 -9.68 10.13 35.73
CA GLY A 315 -8.97 8.90 36.08
C GLY A 315 -8.85 7.96 34.88
N THR A 316 -8.40 6.74 35.16
CA THR A 316 -8.27 5.65 34.19
C THR A 316 -9.11 4.46 34.64
N PHE A 317 -9.73 3.76 33.70
CA PHE A 317 -10.48 2.55 34.04
C PHE A 317 -9.57 1.49 34.68
N ASP A 318 -10.10 0.75 35.66
CA ASP A 318 -9.37 -0.32 36.35
C ASP A 318 -9.73 -1.69 35.74
N PRO A 319 -8.80 -2.39 35.05
CA PRO A 319 -9.08 -3.71 34.48
C PRO A 319 -9.38 -4.78 35.55
N LYS A 320 -9.03 -4.55 36.83
CA LYS A 320 -9.35 -5.48 37.92
C LYS A 320 -10.73 -5.23 38.52
N ASN A 321 -11.35 -4.10 38.23
CA ASN A 321 -12.67 -3.73 38.71
C ASN A 321 -13.36 -2.77 37.70
N PRO A 322 -13.71 -3.26 36.50
CA PRO A 322 -14.34 -2.45 35.48
C PRO A 322 -15.76 -2.05 35.89
N ILE A 323 -16.03 -0.74 35.85
CA ILE A 323 -17.34 -0.15 36.17
C ILE A 323 -17.79 0.70 34.98
N ASN A 324 -18.99 0.41 34.46
CA ASN A 324 -19.64 1.22 33.45
C ASN A 324 -20.58 2.24 34.10
N THR A 325 -20.08 3.47 34.23
CA THR A 325 -20.77 4.63 34.82
C THR A 325 -21.53 5.48 33.81
N SER A 326 -21.59 5.08 32.53
CA SER A 326 -22.29 5.86 31.50
C SER A 326 -23.74 6.12 31.91
N ARG A 327 -24.22 7.36 31.75
CA ARG A 327 -25.63 7.72 31.97
C ARG A 327 -26.60 6.96 31.04
N TYR A 328 -26.08 6.34 29.98
CA TYR A 328 -26.83 5.54 29.02
C TYR A 328 -26.72 4.03 29.26
N ASN A 329 -25.98 3.60 30.28
CA ASN A 329 -25.92 2.19 30.65
C ASN A 329 -27.27 1.73 31.20
N THR A 330 -27.85 0.71 30.58
CA THR A 330 -29.11 0.07 31.01
C THR A 330 -28.89 -1.29 31.67
N GLY A 331 -27.65 -1.76 31.70
CA GLY A 331 -27.27 -3.04 32.28
C GLY A 331 -26.70 -2.95 33.69
N ILE A 332 -25.94 -3.96 34.09
CA ILE A 332 -25.17 -3.94 35.33
C ILE A 332 -23.99 -2.97 35.21
N GLU A 333 -23.66 -2.30 36.32
CA GLU A 333 -22.53 -1.36 36.35
C GLU A 333 -21.19 -2.06 36.52
N LYS A 334 -21.10 -3.03 37.44
CA LYS A 334 -19.88 -3.81 37.67
C LYS A 334 -19.78 -4.91 36.62
N LEU A 335 -18.79 -4.80 35.75
CA LEU A 335 -18.64 -5.71 34.61
C LEU A 335 -17.78 -6.94 34.97
N PRO A 336 -17.85 -8.02 34.18
CA PRO A 336 -16.87 -9.11 34.22
C PRO A 336 -15.44 -8.60 34.00
N LEU A 337 -14.44 -9.40 34.38
CA LEU A 337 -13.04 -9.06 34.11
C LEU A 337 -12.76 -9.11 32.60
N PRO A 338 -12.01 -8.13 32.05
CA PRO A 338 -11.68 -8.12 30.63
C PRO A 338 -10.63 -9.20 30.30
N VAL A 339 -10.84 -9.88 29.18
CA VAL A 339 -9.92 -10.84 28.58
C VAL A 339 -9.00 -10.09 27.63
N PRO A 340 -7.66 -10.21 27.77
CA PRO A 340 -6.73 -9.51 26.89
C PRO A 340 -6.79 -10.07 25.47
N ALA A 341 -6.49 -9.23 24.49
CA ALA A 341 -6.42 -9.65 23.10
C ALA A 341 -5.31 -10.68 22.85
N MET A 342 -5.57 -11.62 21.93
CA MET A 342 -4.59 -12.64 21.53
C MET A 342 -3.44 -12.01 20.74
N ILE A 343 -3.77 -11.10 19.82
CA ILE A 343 -2.84 -10.31 19.02
C ILE A 343 -3.38 -8.88 18.98
N TYR A 344 -2.49 -7.88 19.05
CA TYR A 344 -2.88 -6.49 18.86
C TYR A 344 -1.75 -5.70 18.20
N TYR A 345 -2.09 -4.78 17.29
CA TYR A 345 -1.08 -4.01 16.55
C TYR A 345 -1.57 -2.59 16.19
N PRO A 346 -0.68 -1.59 16.24
CA PRO A 346 -1.00 -0.21 15.90
C PRO A 346 -0.74 0.07 14.40
N TYR A 347 -0.91 1.34 13.99
CA TYR A 347 -0.54 1.81 12.65
C TYR A 347 0.98 1.68 12.38
N SER A 348 1.80 2.01 13.38
CA SER A 348 3.25 1.81 13.34
C SER A 348 3.62 0.33 13.50
N PRO A 349 4.89 -0.07 13.25
CA PRO A 349 5.36 -1.40 13.61
C PRO A 349 5.02 -1.74 15.07
N SER A 350 4.48 -2.94 15.29
CA SER A 350 4.17 -3.46 16.63
C SER A 350 5.44 -3.88 17.34
N GLU A 351 5.55 -3.61 18.65
CA GLU A 351 6.68 -4.08 19.45
C GLU A 351 6.51 -5.57 19.79
N GLU A 352 5.27 -5.96 20.06
CA GLU A 352 4.89 -7.32 20.47
C GLU A 352 4.75 -8.27 19.27
N PHE A 353 4.36 -7.74 18.11
CA PHE A 353 4.13 -8.50 16.87
C PHE A 353 4.79 -7.83 15.65
N PRO A 354 6.13 -7.65 15.66
CA PRO A 354 6.85 -6.87 14.64
C PRO A 354 6.70 -7.40 13.21
N GLN A 355 6.30 -8.67 13.04
CA GLN A 355 6.06 -9.30 11.74
C GLN A 355 4.80 -8.79 11.01
N LEU A 356 3.83 -8.17 11.71
CA LEU A 356 2.52 -7.79 11.14
C LEU A 356 2.52 -6.50 10.31
N THR A 357 3.70 -6.07 9.87
CA THR A 357 3.96 -4.88 9.05
C THR A 357 3.34 -3.59 9.65
N ASN A 358 3.18 -2.54 8.85
CA ASN A 358 2.74 -1.21 9.23
C ASN A 358 1.77 -0.62 8.19
N GLY A 359 1.21 0.55 8.46
CA GLY A 359 0.21 1.22 7.62
C GLY A 359 -1.20 1.16 8.20
N GLY A 360 -2.21 1.51 7.41
CA GLY A 360 -3.63 1.32 7.71
C GLY A 360 -3.90 -0.09 8.23
N ARG A 361 -4.97 -0.27 9.00
CA ARG A 361 -5.23 -1.54 9.67
C ARG A 361 -6.72 -1.83 9.69
N THR A 362 -7.03 -3.09 9.47
CA THR A 362 -8.38 -3.63 9.60
C THR A 362 -8.24 -5.13 9.83
N ALA A 363 -8.08 -5.51 11.10
CA ALA A 363 -7.91 -6.91 11.49
C ALA A 363 -9.15 -7.75 11.15
N MET A 364 -8.92 -8.91 10.54
CA MET A 364 -9.93 -9.93 10.29
C MET A 364 -9.34 -11.33 10.55
N THR A 365 -10.20 -12.31 10.78
CA THR A 365 -9.79 -13.71 10.94
C THR A 365 -10.45 -14.56 9.87
N GLY A 366 -9.65 -15.39 9.21
CA GLY A 366 -10.11 -16.41 8.28
C GLY A 366 -10.25 -17.78 8.97
N PRO A 367 -10.51 -18.84 8.21
CA PRO A 367 -10.84 -20.15 8.75
C PRO A 367 -9.64 -20.85 9.39
N VAL A 368 -9.93 -21.84 10.23
CA VAL A 368 -8.95 -22.84 10.67
C VAL A 368 -8.94 -23.99 9.69
N PHE A 369 -7.80 -24.26 9.07
CA PHE A 369 -7.70 -25.40 8.14
C PHE A 369 -7.61 -26.71 8.91
N TYR A 370 -8.32 -27.73 8.42
CA TYR A 370 -8.16 -29.09 8.88
C TYR A 370 -8.14 -30.07 7.72
N GLN A 371 -7.24 -31.05 7.81
CA GLN A 371 -7.25 -32.18 6.91
C GLN A 371 -8.47 -33.06 7.15
N GLU A 372 -9.19 -33.34 6.07
CA GLU A 372 -10.36 -34.21 6.08
C GLU A 372 -10.32 -35.27 4.98
N LYS A 373 -11.07 -36.34 5.22
CA LYS A 373 -11.18 -37.44 4.27
C LYS A 373 -12.09 -37.02 3.12
N GLY A 374 -11.54 -37.01 1.90
CA GLY A 374 -12.30 -36.74 0.68
C GLY A 374 -11.92 -35.44 -0.03
N MET A 375 -11.07 -34.62 0.61
CA MET A 375 -10.44 -33.46 -0.02
C MET A 375 -9.66 -33.84 -1.28
N ASP A 376 -9.48 -32.87 -2.17
CA ASP A 376 -8.73 -33.03 -3.40
C ASP A 376 -7.25 -33.29 -3.06
N LYS A 377 -6.78 -34.51 -3.36
CA LYS A 377 -5.39 -34.92 -3.13
C LYS A 377 -4.39 -34.25 -4.04
N LYS A 378 -4.84 -33.63 -5.12
CA LYS A 378 -3.99 -32.89 -6.05
C LYS A 378 -3.92 -31.44 -5.63
N HIS A 379 -5.07 -30.78 -5.47
CA HIS A 379 -5.18 -29.33 -5.34
C HIS A 379 -5.54 -28.81 -3.94
N GLY A 380 -6.01 -29.66 -3.03
CA GLY A 380 -6.30 -29.25 -1.65
C GLY A 380 -5.03 -28.96 -0.85
N PHE A 381 -5.13 -28.13 0.19
CA PHE A 381 -3.97 -27.71 0.97
C PHE A 381 -3.25 -28.90 1.64
N PRO A 382 -1.94 -28.79 1.91
CA PRO A 382 -1.16 -29.87 2.51
C PRO A 382 -1.38 -30.01 4.03
N ASN A 383 -0.89 -31.12 4.62
CA ASN A 383 -1.04 -31.39 6.07
C ASN A 383 -0.38 -30.33 6.96
N TYR A 384 0.60 -29.57 6.44
CA TYR A 384 1.29 -28.51 7.16
C TYR A 384 0.33 -27.50 7.81
N PHE A 385 -0.81 -27.23 7.16
CA PHE A 385 -1.81 -26.29 7.68
C PHE A 385 -2.79 -26.90 8.69
N ASP A 386 -2.75 -28.21 8.95
CA ASP A 386 -3.74 -28.87 9.83
C ASP A 386 -3.75 -28.23 11.22
N GLY A 387 -4.89 -27.68 11.59
CA GLY A 387 -5.14 -26.96 12.83
C GLY A 387 -4.57 -25.53 12.91
N ARG A 388 -4.09 -24.96 11.80
CA ARG A 388 -3.62 -23.56 11.72
C ARG A 388 -4.76 -22.60 11.41
N LEU A 389 -4.77 -21.46 12.08
CA LEU A 389 -5.70 -20.35 11.84
C LEU A 389 -5.11 -19.44 10.76
N PHE A 390 -5.94 -19.05 9.79
CA PHE A 390 -5.63 -17.97 8.86
C PHE A 390 -6.07 -16.64 9.47
N ILE A 391 -5.16 -15.67 9.49
CA ILE A 391 -5.43 -14.30 9.92
C ILE A 391 -5.04 -13.35 8.79
N TYR A 392 -5.75 -12.24 8.65
CA TYR A 392 -5.49 -11.30 7.56
C TYR A 392 -5.84 -9.86 7.97
N ASP A 393 -5.29 -8.91 7.22
CA ASP A 393 -5.60 -7.49 7.38
C ASP A 393 -6.11 -6.93 6.06
N TRP A 394 -7.31 -6.36 6.10
CA TRP A 394 -8.00 -5.84 4.93
C TRP A 394 -7.33 -4.59 4.34
N MET A 395 -6.67 -3.76 5.15
CA MET A 395 -5.97 -2.55 4.68
C MET A 395 -4.56 -2.87 4.16
N ARG A 396 -3.90 -3.86 4.75
CA ARG A 396 -2.49 -4.19 4.46
C ARG A 396 -2.32 -5.34 3.48
N ASP A 397 -3.40 -5.97 3.04
CA ASP A 397 -3.44 -7.02 2.02
C ASP A 397 -2.53 -8.22 2.29
N TRP A 398 -2.26 -8.52 3.57
CA TRP A 398 -1.50 -9.69 3.96
C TRP A 398 -2.39 -10.78 4.53
N ILE A 399 -1.92 -12.02 4.41
CA ILE A 399 -2.45 -13.20 5.10
C ILE A 399 -1.28 -13.84 5.86
N PHE A 400 -1.50 -14.21 7.13
CA PHE A 400 -0.61 -15.07 7.89
C PHE A 400 -1.35 -16.33 8.33
N THR A 401 -0.62 -17.43 8.49
CA THR A 401 -1.11 -18.61 9.21
C THR A 401 -0.40 -18.74 10.54
N ILE A 402 -1.16 -19.01 11.60
CA ILE A 402 -0.64 -19.15 12.96
C ILE A 402 -1.13 -20.45 13.59
N LYS A 403 -0.41 -20.90 14.62
CA LYS A 403 -0.93 -21.88 15.57
C LYS A 403 -1.46 -21.15 16.79
N VAL A 404 -2.54 -21.70 17.37
CA VAL A 404 -3.08 -21.24 18.65
C VAL A 404 -3.15 -22.44 19.57
N ASP A 405 -2.47 -22.35 20.72
CA ASP A 405 -2.44 -23.44 21.69
C ASP A 405 -3.69 -23.48 22.60
N SER A 406 -3.76 -24.47 23.48
CA SER A 406 -4.89 -24.65 24.41
C SER A 406 -5.07 -23.52 25.45
N THR A 407 -4.14 -22.57 25.51
CA THR A 407 -4.24 -21.38 26.36
C THR A 407 -4.67 -20.14 25.59
N GLY A 408 -4.84 -20.24 24.27
CA GLY A 408 -5.09 -19.11 23.39
C GLY A 408 -3.82 -18.35 23.01
N THR A 409 -2.63 -18.91 23.20
CA THR A 409 -1.38 -18.24 22.86
C THR A 409 -1.04 -18.48 21.38
N PRO A 410 -0.79 -17.42 20.57
CA PRO A 410 -0.44 -17.55 19.17
C PRO A 410 1.06 -17.83 18.98
N SER A 411 1.41 -18.64 17.99
CA SER A 411 2.81 -18.90 17.59
C SER A 411 2.92 -19.20 16.09
N ASP A 412 4.16 -19.36 15.61
CA ASP A 412 4.49 -19.73 14.23
C ASP A 412 3.83 -18.79 13.20
N PHE A 413 4.13 -17.49 13.24
CA PHE A 413 3.60 -16.54 12.27
C PHE A 413 4.26 -16.73 10.92
N GLU A 414 3.54 -17.36 9.99
CA GLU A 414 4.03 -17.61 8.64
C GLU A 414 3.24 -16.81 7.61
N PRO A 415 3.87 -15.91 6.84
CA PRO A 415 3.19 -15.19 5.77
C PRO A 415 2.72 -16.20 4.72
N PHE A 416 1.47 -16.06 4.29
CA PHE A 416 0.86 -16.91 3.27
C PHE A 416 0.84 -16.16 1.95
N THR A 417 1.57 -16.65 0.95
CA THR A 417 1.67 -16.07 -0.40
C THR A 417 1.97 -14.56 -0.41
N PRO A 418 3.01 -14.08 0.29
CA PRO A 418 3.31 -12.65 0.39
C PRO A 418 3.61 -11.95 -0.96
N SER A 419 3.90 -12.72 -2.02
CA SER A 419 4.08 -12.17 -3.37
C SER A 419 2.77 -11.95 -4.16
N ALA A 420 1.63 -12.44 -3.65
CA ALA A 420 0.34 -12.32 -4.33
C ALA A 420 -0.21 -10.89 -4.27
N ASP A 421 -0.89 -10.47 -5.34
CA ASP A 421 -1.45 -9.12 -5.49
C ASP A 421 -2.92 -9.05 -5.05
N TYR A 422 -3.12 -9.22 -3.73
CA TYR A 422 -4.44 -9.13 -3.12
C TYR A 422 -4.97 -7.69 -3.08
N ARG A 423 -6.30 -7.55 -3.10
CA ARG A 423 -7.00 -6.26 -3.04
C ARG A 423 -8.16 -6.29 -2.06
N ASN A 424 -7.87 -5.86 -0.84
CA ASN A 424 -8.82 -5.67 0.25
C ASN A 424 -9.65 -6.94 0.51
N ILE A 425 -8.95 -8.00 0.94
CA ILE A 425 -9.53 -9.32 1.23
C ILE A 425 -10.63 -9.14 2.27
N ILE A 426 -11.88 -9.45 1.92
CA ILE A 426 -13.05 -9.20 2.77
C ILE A 426 -13.55 -10.48 3.44
N ASP A 427 -13.35 -11.62 2.78
CA ASP A 427 -13.81 -12.90 3.28
C ASP A 427 -13.07 -14.08 2.64
N MET A 428 -13.00 -15.21 3.35
CA MET A 428 -12.41 -16.44 2.85
C MET A 428 -12.95 -17.66 3.60
N ASP A 429 -13.10 -18.78 2.89
CA ASP A 429 -13.52 -20.05 3.50
C ASP A 429 -12.94 -21.26 2.75
N PHE A 430 -12.78 -22.39 3.45
CA PHE A 430 -12.33 -23.64 2.84
C PHE A 430 -13.51 -24.42 2.25
N GLY A 431 -13.41 -24.75 0.96
CA GLY A 431 -14.38 -25.64 0.35
C GLY A 431 -14.19 -27.10 0.77
N PRO A 432 -15.17 -27.98 0.46
CA PRO A 432 -15.08 -29.41 0.74
C PRO A 432 -13.96 -30.12 -0.04
N ASP A 433 -13.39 -29.46 -1.06
CA ASP A 433 -12.22 -29.93 -1.79
C ASP A 433 -10.89 -29.62 -1.08
N GLY A 434 -10.91 -28.90 0.04
CA GLY A 434 -9.74 -28.51 0.82
C GLY A 434 -8.95 -27.34 0.22
N THR A 435 -9.57 -26.56 -0.67
CA THR A 435 -8.99 -25.34 -1.26
C THR A 435 -9.59 -24.10 -0.60
N LEU A 436 -8.86 -22.98 -0.62
CA LEU A 436 -9.28 -21.74 0.01
C LEU A 436 -10.00 -20.85 -1.02
N TYR A 437 -11.29 -20.60 -0.81
CA TYR A 437 -12.08 -19.66 -1.59
C TYR A 437 -11.97 -18.27 -0.96
N MET A 438 -11.88 -17.24 -1.79
CA MET A 438 -11.58 -15.89 -1.31
C MET A 438 -12.36 -14.82 -2.06
N LEU A 439 -12.78 -13.81 -1.31
CA LEU A 439 -13.47 -12.62 -1.77
C LEU A 439 -12.60 -11.39 -1.53
N GLU A 440 -12.42 -10.59 -2.57
CA GLU A 440 -11.70 -9.32 -2.55
C GLU A 440 -12.70 -8.17 -2.78
N TYR A 441 -12.77 -7.20 -1.87
CA TYR A 441 -13.69 -6.06 -1.95
C TYR A 441 -13.27 -5.05 -3.02
N GLY A 442 -11.97 -4.98 -3.33
CA GLY A 442 -11.37 -3.99 -4.21
C GLY A 442 -11.10 -2.63 -3.54
N THR A 443 -10.35 -1.76 -4.21
CA THR A 443 -9.73 -0.59 -3.56
C THR A 443 -10.66 0.59 -3.28
N ALA A 444 -11.93 0.57 -3.70
CA ALA A 444 -12.81 1.71 -3.48
C ALA A 444 -14.08 1.37 -2.70
N TRP A 445 -14.35 2.19 -1.69
CA TRP A 445 -15.50 2.01 -0.82
C TRP A 445 -16.81 2.38 -1.51
N PHE A 446 -17.85 1.62 -1.17
CA PHE A 446 -19.24 1.92 -1.51
C PHE A 446 -19.56 1.93 -3.02
N LYS A 447 -18.76 1.24 -3.81
CA LYS A 447 -18.92 1.16 -5.27
C LYS A 447 -18.51 -0.20 -5.84
N GLN A 448 -18.83 -0.38 -7.10
CA GLN A 448 -18.32 -1.48 -7.90
C GLN A 448 -16.84 -1.24 -8.24
N ASN A 449 -16.04 -2.29 -8.10
CA ASN A 449 -14.59 -2.25 -8.17
C ASN A 449 -14.10 -3.19 -9.28
N GLU A 450 -13.30 -2.66 -10.22
CA GLU A 450 -12.73 -3.48 -11.31
C GLU A 450 -11.78 -4.56 -10.79
N ASP A 451 -11.12 -4.25 -9.68
CA ASP A 451 -10.15 -5.05 -8.95
C ASP A 451 -10.77 -5.93 -7.85
N ALA A 452 -12.09 -5.92 -7.67
CA ALA A 452 -12.78 -6.83 -6.75
C ALA A 452 -12.98 -8.20 -7.39
N LYS A 453 -12.60 -9.27 -6.67
CA LYS A 453 -12.47 -10.63 -7.21
C LYS A 453 -13.23 -11.66 -6.38
N LEU A 454 -13.75 -12.67 -7.08
CA LEU A 454 -14.04 -13.97 -6.49
C LEU A 454 -12.99 -14.94 -7.04
N SER A 455 -12.30 -15.65 -6.16
CA SER A 455 -11.22 -16.55 -6.55
C SER A 455 -11.13 -17.78 -5.66
N ARG A 456 -10.28 -18.72 -6.06
CA ARG A 456 -9.88 -19.89 -5.28
C ARG A 456 -8.37 -20.05 -5.32
N ILE A 457 -7.78 -20.33 -4.18
CA ILE A 457 -6.36 -20.64 -4.05
C ILE A 457 -6.22 -22.16 -3.98
N VAL A 458 -5.48 -22.72 -4.93
CA VAL A 458 -5.18 -24.15 -5.03
C VAL A 458 -3.72 -24.42 -4.74
N PHE A 459 -3.39 -25.63 -4.27
CA PHE A 459 -2.03 -26.04 -3.96
C PHE A 459 -1.52 -27.12 -4.94
N ASP A 460 -0.36 -26.91 -5.55
CA ASP A 460 0.24 -27.84 -6.50
C ASP A 460 1.34 -28.70 -5.86
N ARG A 461 1.02 -29.98 -5.62
CA ARG A 461 1.96 -31.02 -5.14
C ARG A 461 2.94 -31.51 -6.21
N GLY A 462 2.58 -31.34 -7.47
CA GLY A 462 3.37 -31.77 -8.61
C GLY A 462 4.26 -30.64 -9.14
N ASN A 463 4.30 -30.52 -10.47
CA ASN A 463 4.92 -29.39 -11.14
C ASN A 463 4.16 -28.11 -10.82
N ARG A 464 4.89 -27.06 -10.45
CA ARG A 464 4.36 -25.71 -10.32
C ARG A 464 4.09 -25.13 -11.70
N VAL A 465 3.19 -24.16 -11.74
CA VAL A 465 3.03 -23.34 -12.94
C VAL A 465 4.27 -22.45 -13.05
N PRO A 466 4.90 -22.33 -14.22
CA PRO A 466 6.07 -21.48 -14.38
C PRO A 466 5.74 -20.01 -14.13
N GLU A 467 6.74 -19.20 -13.79
CA GLU A 467 6.60 -17.75 -13.65
C GLU A 467 6.94 -17.06 -14.97
N MET A 468 5.99 -16.31 -15.55
CA MET A 468 6.23 -15.50 -16.75
C MET A 468 6.76 -14.12 -16.33
N LYS A 469 7.96 -13.76 -16.82
CA LYS A 469 8.54 -12.42 -16.68
C LYS A 469 9.03 -11.94 -18.04
N VAL A 470 8.43 -10.86 -18.52
CA VAL A 470 8.71 -10.29 -19.84
C VAL A 470 9.21 -8.85 -19.72
N ASP A 471 10.40 -8.59 -20.26
CA ASP A 471 10.90 -7.25 -20.53
C ASP A 471 10.57 -6.85 -21.97
N ILE A 472 10.02 -5.66 -22.16
CA ILE A 472 9.69 -5.10 -23.46
C ILE A 472 10.58 -3.88 -23.69
N SER A 473 11.40 -3.89 -24.73
CA SER A 473 12.39 -2.81 -24.96
C SER A 473 11.73 -1.44 -25.16
N GLN A 474 10.55 -1.42 -25.76
CA GLN A 474 9.67 -0.26 -25.89
C GLN A 474 8.26 -0.73 -26.22
N SER A 475 7.25 -0.20 -25.52
CA SER A 475 5.84 -0.54 -25.75
C SER A 475 5.15 0.43 -26.71
N PHE A 476 5.84 1.48 -27.15
CA PHE A 476 5.35 2.45 -28.12
C PHE A 476 6.48 3.09 -28.93
N GLY A 477 6.14 3.77 -30.03
CA GLY A 477 7.08 4.56 -30.85
C GLY A 477 6.65 4.67 -32.31
N SER A 478 7.38 5.42 -33.14
CA SER A 478 7.09 5.58 -34.57
C SER A 478 7.21 4.29 -35.37
N SER A 479 6.43 4.22 -36.45
CA SER A 479 6.64 3.21 -37.48
C SER A 479 7.82 3.59 -38.39
N PRO A 480 8.76 2.67 -38.69
CA PRO A 480 8.80 1.29 -38.20
C PRO A 480 9.38 1.17 -36.78
N LEU A 481 8.68 0.47 -35.89
CA LEU A 481 9.09 0.27 -34.50
C LEU A 481 9.73 -1.11 -34.33
N THR A 482 10.99 -1.16 -33.92
CA THR A 482 11.66 -2.44 -33.60
C THR A 482 11.61 -2.71 -32.11
N VAL A 483 10.88 -3.73 -31.70
CA VAL A 483 10.70 -4.10 -30.29
C VAL A 483 11.37 -5.43 -30.03
N THR A 484 12.15 -5.51 -28.96
CA THR A 484 12.60 -6.77 -28.38
C THR A 484 11.66 -7.13 -27.23
N LEU A 485 11.03 -8.30 -27.35
CA LEU A 485 10.24 -8.94 -26.32
C LEU A 485 11.11 -10.04 -25.71
N ASP A 486 11.50 -9.90 -24.45
CA ASP A 486 12.45 -10.79 -23.79
C ASP A 486 11.84 -11.41 -22.53
N ALA A 487 11.51 -12.69 -22.61
CA ALA A 487 11.00 -13.50 -21.53
C ALA A 487 12.08 -14.31 -20.82
N SER A 488 13.38 -14.06 -21.06
CA SER A 488 14.48 -14.85 -20.48
C SER A 488 14.57 -14.81 -18.96
N LYS A 489 13.89 -13.86 -18.31
CA LYS A 489 13.73 -13.79 -16.85
C LYS A 489 12.59 -14.65 -16.33
N SER A 490 11.79 -15.26 -17.20
CA SER A 490 10.80 -16.27 -16.83
C SER A 490 11.54 -17.47 -16.25
N ARG A 491 10.92 -18.14 -15.29
CA ARG A 491 11.54 -19.29 -14.63
C ARG A 491 10.51 -20.35 -14.31
N ASP A 492 10.94 -21.58 -14.35
CA ASP A 492 10.22 -22.67 -13.73
C ASP A 492 10.79 -22.88 -12.33
N TYR A 493 9.92 -23.01 -11.33
CA TYR A 493 10.38 -23.17 -9.96
C TYR A 493 10.86 -24.60 -9.65
N ASP A 494 10.45 -25.58 -10.45
CA ASP A 494 10.92 -26.97 -10.39
C ASP A 494 12.19 -27.20 -11.25
N GLU A 495 12.76 -26.12 -11.79
CA GLU A 495 13.99 -26.10 -12.62
C GLU A 495 13.84 -26.82 -13.97
N ASP A 496 12.61 -26.99 -14.45
CA ASP A 496 12.31 -27.52 -15.78
C ASP A 496 12.74 -26.55 -16.91
N GLU A 497 13.09 -27.09 -18.08
CA GLU A 497 13.31 -26.26 -19.27
C GLU A 497 11.99 -25.66 -19.77
N LEU A 498 12.00 -24.34 -20.01
CA LEU A 498 10.85 -23.62 -20.54
C LEU A 498 10.90 -23.49 -22.07
N SER A 499 9.75 -23.76 -22.70
CA SER A 499 9.50 -23.47 -24.10
C SER A 499 8.71 -22.16 -24.25
N TYR A 500 9.10 -21.36 -25.23
CA TYR A 500 8.61 -19.99 -25.42
C TYR A 500 8.09 -19.84 -26.84
N THR A 501 6.79 -19.65 -27.00
CA THR A 501 6.17 -19.43 -28.31
C THR A 501 5.52 -18.05 -28.33
N TRP A 502 6.08 -17.15 -29.13
CA TRP A 502 5.53 -15.82 -29.37
C TRP A 502 4.62 -15.83 -30.59
N LYS A 503 3.42 -15.28 -30.47
CA LYS A 503 2.53 -15.01 -31.59
C LYS A 503 2.37 -13.52 -31.79
N ILE A 504 2.78 -13.02 -32.95
CA ILE A 504 2.68 -11.60 -33.32
C ILE A 504 1.90 -11.54 -34.64
N GLY A 505 0.64 -11.10 -34.56
CA GLY A 505 -0.29 -11.19 -35.69
C GLY A 505 -0.50 -12.65 -36.15
N ASN A 506 -0.11 -12.94 -37.40
CA ASN A 506 -0.16 -14.28 -37.98
C ASN A 506 1.17 -15.05 -37.90
N GLU A 507 2.23 -14.41 -37.42
CA GLU A 507 3.56 -15.00 -37.33
C GLU A 507 3.78 -15.65 -35.96
N THR A 508 4.63 -16.67 -35.93
CA THR A 508 4.98 -17.42 -34.73
C THR A 508 6.49 -17.54 -34.63
N PHE A 509 7.04 -17.26 -33.46
CA PHE A 509 8.46 -17.29 -33.17
C PHE A 509 8.71 -18.16 -31.95
N GLU A 510 9.84 -18.85 -31.92
CA GLU A 510 10.27 -19.67 -30.79
C GLU A 510 11.51 -19.05 -30.14
N GLY A 511 11.60 -19.17 -28.82
CA GLY A 511 12.75 -18.72 -28.02
C GLY A 511 12.40 -17.66 -26.98
N ALA A 512 13.25 -17.56 -25.96
CA ALA A 512 13.01 -16.67 -24.81
C ALA A 512 12.92 -15.19 -25.21
N ALA A 513 13.65 -14.77 -26.24
CA ALA A 513 13.60 -13.41 -26.76
C ALA A 513 13.32 -13.39 -28.26
N VAL A 514 12.48 -12.44 -28.69
CA VAL A 514 12.20 -12.16 -30.10
C VAL A 514 12.34 -10.66 -30.36
N THR A 515 13.05 -10.31 -31.43
CA THR A 515 13.07 -8.93 -31.95
C THR A 515 12.18 -8.88 -33.18
N TYR A 516 11.16 -8.00 -33.16
CA TYR A 516 10.19 -7.84 -34.24
C TYR A 516 10.06 -6.37 -34.63
N THR A 517 10.00 -6.10 -35.93
CA THR A 517 9.81 -4.75 -36.46
C THR A 517 8.38 -4.58 -36.96
N PHE A 518 7.60 -3.76 -36.26
CA PHE A 518 6.26 -3.36 -36.67
C PHE A 518 6.34 -2.24 -37.70
N ASN A 519 5.95 -2.52 -38.94
CA ASN A 519 6.01 -1.56 -40.06
C ASN A 519 4.72 -0.78 -40.27
N GLU A 520 3.63 -1.18 -39.62
CA GLU A 520 2.32 -0.53 -39.74
C GLU A 520 1.97 0.21 -38.46
N THR A 521 1.30 1.36 -38.61
CA THR A 521 0.73 2.10 -37.49
C THR A 521 -0.49 1.37 -36.92
N GLY A 522 -0.59 1.25 -35.61
CA GLY A 522 -1.71 0.60 -34.93
C GLY A 522 -1.36 0.07 -33.54
N VAL A 523 -2.36 -0.54 -32.89
CA VAL A 523 -2.18 -1.27 -31.62
C VAL A 523 -2.04 -2.75 -31.93
N PHE A 524 -0.97 -3.35 -31.44
CA PHE A 524 -0.65 -4.76 -31.60
C PHE A 524 -0.66 -5.46 -30.25
N TYR A 525 -1.06 -6.73 -30.26
CA TYR A 525 -1.09 -7.58 -29.07
C TYR A 525 -0.23 -8.84 -29.26
N PRO A 526 1.12 -8.74 -29.26
CA PRO A 526 1.99 -9.90 -29.12
C PRO A 526 1.54 -10.78 -27.95
N ARG A 527 1.49 -12.08 -28.18
CA ARG A 527 1.14 -13.07 -27.16
C ARG A 527 2.31 -13.99 -26.89
N LEU A 528 2.72 -14.13 -25.65
CA LEU A 528 3.63 -15.20 -25.23
C LEU A 528 2.80 -16.41 -24.79
N THR A 529 3.25 -17.59 -25.18
CA THR A 529 2.86 -18.87 -24.61
C THR A 529 4.11 -19.50 -24.01
N LEU A 530 4.16 -19.59 -22.69
CA LEU A 530 5.22 -20.26 -21.95
C LEU A 530 4.75 -21.66 -21.59
N ARG A 531 5.59 -22.68 -21.78
CA ARG A 531 5.24 -24.06 -21.43
C ARG A 531 6.42 -24.81 -20.81
N ASP A 532 6.17 -25.48 -19.70
CA ASP A 532 7.13 -26.33 -18.98
C ASP A 532 7.18 -27.76 -19.57
N GLU A 533 8.11 -28.59 -19.06
CA GLU A 533 8.24 -30.00 -19.48
C GLU A 533 7.05 -30.86 -19.07
N ALA A 534 6.40 -30.55 -17.95
CA ALA A 534 5.19 -31.21 -17.48
C ALA A 534 3.94 -30.92 -18.35
N GLY A 535 4.02 -29.90 -19.21
CA GLY A 535 2.98 -29.50 -20.14
C GLY A 535 2.03 -28.41 -19.64
N HIS A 536 2.26 -27.80 -18.47
CA HIS A 536 1.56 -26.58 -18.09
C HIS A 536 1.90 -25.46 -19.05
N THR A 537 0.92 -24.60 -19.30
CA THR A 537 1.05 -23.53 -20.28
C THR A 537 0.47 -22.25 -19.71
N LEU A 538 1.28 -21.18 -19.68
CA LEU A 538 0.84 -19.82 -19.42
C LEU A 538 0.74 -19.04 -20.72
N MET A 539 -0.29 -18.20 -20.84
CA MET A 539 -0.46 -17.33 -22.00
C MET A 539 -0.77 -15.90 -21.54
N GLU A 540 -0.02 -14.94 -22.05
CA GLU A 540 -0.22 -13.52 -21.76
C GLU A 540 -0.08 -12.67 -23.03
N GLN A 541 -0.81 -11.57 -23.11
CA GLN A 541 -0.75 -10.62 -24.23
C GLN A 541 -0.20 -9.28 -23.75
N PHE A 542 0.66 -8.69 -24.57
CA PHE A 542 1.30 -7.42 -24.31
C PHE A 542 0.85 -6.39 -25.33
N LYS A 543 0.52 -5.18 -24.90
CA LYS A 543 0.08 -4.10 -25.81
C LYS A 543 1.31 -3.35 -26.35
N ILE A 544 1.44 -3.25 -27.67
CA ILE A 544 2.46 -2.44 -28.36
C ILE A 544 1.75 -1.42 -29.27
N GLU A 545 2.09 -0.13 -29.14
CA GLU A 545 1.45 0.96 -29.87
C GLU A 545 2.40 1.63 -30.86
N VAL A 546 2.17 1.44 -32.15
CA VAL A 546 3.10 1.86 -33.20
C VAL A 546 2.52 3.03 -33.97
N GLY A 547 3.26 4.12 -34.11
CA GLY A 547 2.88 5.32 -34.86
C GLY A 547 2.77 6.60 -34.04
N ASN A 548 3.08 6.55 -32.74
CA ASN A 548 3.20 7.73 -31.87
C ASN A 548 4.59 7.74 -31.22
N ASP A 549 5.34 8.84 -31.35
CA ASP A 549 6.65 9.01 -30.69
C ASP A 549 6.50 9.81 -29.41
N ALA A 550 7.41 9.63 -28.45
CA ALA A 550 7.47 10.53 -27.31
C ALA A 550 7.91 11.94 -27.76
N PRO A 551 7.32 13.00 -27.21
CA PRO A 551 7.70 14.36 -27.55
C PRO A 551 9.11 14.68 -27.06
N LYS A 552 9.92 15.34 -27.90
CA LYS A 552 11.27 15.77 -27.51
C LYS A 552 11.22 17.16 -26.87
N ILE A 553 11.61 17.23 -25.60
CA ILE A 553 11.69 18.48 -24.84
C ILE A 553 13.15 18.96 -24.75
N ASP A 554 13.40 20.25 -24.95
CA ASP A 554 14.71 20.90 -24.81
C ASP A 554 14.59 22.23 -24.05
N ILE A 555 15.24 22.33 -22.89
CA ILE A 555 15.33 23.55 -22.06
C ILE A 555 16.68 24.20 -22.34
N ASN A 556 16.67 25.35 -23.02
CA ASN A 556 17.89 26.07 -23.39
C ASN A 556 18.12 27.26 -22.48
N ILE A 557 19.30 27.34 -21.85
CA ILE A 557 19.75 28.50 -21.08
C ILE A 557 20.85 29.21 -21.85
N GLN A 558 20.78 30.54 -21.93
CA GLN A 558 21.86 31.35 -22.47
C GLN A 558 22.86 31.69 -21.37
N GLY A 559 24.12 31.27 -21.56
CA GLY A 559 25.20 31.50 -20.59
C GLY A 559 25.52 30.22 -19.84
N ASN A 560 25.78 30.34 -18.53
CA ASN A 560 26.19 29.22 -17.69
C ASN A 560 25.03 28.27 -17.38
N THR A 561 25.28 26.97 -17.57
CA THR A 561 24.32 25.88 -17.35
C THR A 561 24.56 25.07 -16.07
N SER A 562 25.63 25.37 -15.32
CA SER A 562 25.90 24.78 -14.01
C SER A 562 25.43 25.67 -12.86
N PHE A 563 25.52 26.98 -13.02
CA PHE A 563 25.27 27.96 -11.96
C PHE A 563 24.33 29.07 -12.38
N TYR A 564 23.56 29.56 -11.41
CA TYR A 564 22.96 30.89 -11.47
C TYR A 564 23.62 31.82 -10.47
N TRP A 565 23.60 33.13 -10.77
CA TRP A 565 24.07 34.17 -9.88
C TRP A 565 22.86 34.88 -9.24
N PRO A 566 22.73 34.85 -7.91
CA PRO A 566 21.63 35.54 -7.23
C PRO A 566 21.54 37.02 -7.64
N GLY A 567 20.35 37.47 -8.00
CA GLY A 567 20.09 38.82 -8.50
C GLY A 567 20.45 39.07 -9.97
N ARG A 568 20.99 38.09 -10.71
CA ARG A 568 21.22 38.20 -12.16
C ARG A 568 20.09 37.58 -12.97
N ASN A 569 19.96 38.07 -14.19
CA ASN A 569 18.99 37.62 -15.18
C ASN A 569 19.50 36.37 -15.92
N ILE A 570 18.61 35.41 -16.11
CA ILE A 570 18.83 34.16 -16.85
C ILE A 570 17.88 34.18 -18.04
N THR A 571 18.43 34.17 -19.25
CA THR A 571 17.63 34.04 -20.48
C THR A 571 17.42 32.57 -20.78
N TYR A 572 16.16 32.16 -20.98
CA TYR A 572 15.80 30.78 -21.26
C TYR A 572 14.82 30.67 -22.43
N GLU A 573 14.83 29.51 -23.10
CA GLU A 573 13.91 29.14 -24.17
C GLU A 573 13.63 27.64 -24.14
N LEU A 574 12.34 27.30 -23.98
CA LEU A 574 11.82 25.95 -24.10
C LEU A 574 11.49 25.67 -25.57
N ALA A 575 12.00 24.56 -26.08
CA ALA A 575 11.59 23.99 -27.35
C ALA A 575 10.97 22.61 -27.10
N ILE A 576 9.81 22.36 -27.70
CA ILE A 576 9.23 21.03 -27.76
C ILE A 576 9.00 20.71 -29.22
N ASN A 577 9.45 19.53 -29.63
CA ASN A 577 9.27 19.00 -30.96
C ASN A 577 8.71 17.59 -30.86
N ASP A 578 7.54 17.40 -31.43
CA ASP A 578 6.84 16.14 -31.54
C ASP A 578 6.62 15.82 -33.02
N ALA A 579 6.80 14.57 -33.43
CA ALA A 579 6.70 14.22 -34.84
C ALA A 579 5.25 14.27 -35.35
N GLN A 580 4.27 14.08 -34.47
CA GLN A 580 2.84 14.01 -34.76
C GLN A 580 2.17 15.37 -34.53
N ASP A 581 2.50 16.02 -33.41
CA ASP A 581 1.91 17.28 -32.97
C ASP A 581 2.70 18.52 -33.42
N GLY A 582 3.91 18.36 -33.95
CA GLY A 582 4.73 19.45 -34.46
C GLY A 582 5.48 20.20 -33.35
N THR A 583 5.47 21.53 -33.38
CA THR A 583 6.23 22.35 -32.41
C THR A 583 5.34 23.36 -31.71
N ILE A 584 5.86 23.96 -30.64
CA ILE A 584 5.16 25.03 -29.90
C ILE A 584 4.74 26.15 -30.86
N GLY A 585 3.43 26.43 -30.92
CA GLY A 585 2.82 27.42 -31.80
C GLY A 585 2.58 26.94 -33.24
N LYS A 586 2.98 25.72 -33.58
CA LYS A 586 2.72 25.03 -34.86
C LYS A 586 2.34 23.58 -34.59
N GLY A 587 1.13 23.40 -34.08
CA GLY A 587 0.50 22.11 -33.77
C GLY A 587 0.43 21.80 -32.26
N ILE A 588 1.45 22.19 -31.49
CA ILE A 588 1.41 22.20 -30.01
C ILE A 588 0.93 23.57 -29.53
N ASN A 589 -0.20 23.63 -28.81
CA ASN A 589 -0.64 24.88 -28.20
C ASN A 589 0.17 25.14 -26.93
N ARG A 590 0.50 26.41 -26.66
CA ARG A 590 1.25 26.79 -25.48
C ARG A 590 0.54 26.34 -24.19
N ASP A 591 -0.79 26.39 -24.14
CA ASP A 591 -1.61 25.99 -22.96
C ASP A 591 -1.59 24.48 -22.66
N GLU A 592 -1.02 23.69 -23.57
CA GLU A 592 -0.84 22.24 -23.43
C GLU A 592 0.51 21.90 -22.78
N VAL A 593 1.44 22.85 -22.69
CA VAL A 593 2.78 22.66 -22.13
C VAL A 593 2.79 23.07 -20.66
N ASN A 594 3.19 22.17 -19.77
CA ASN A 594 3.45 22.54 -18.38
C ASN A 594 4.92 22.96 -18.24
N PHE A 595 5.19 24.14 -17.70
CA PHE A 595 6.55 24.65 -17.56
C PHE A 595 6.72 25.50 -16.30
N ASP A 596 7.64 25.04 -15.44
CA ASP A 596 7.91 25.61 -14.14
C ASP A 596 9.38 25.96 -13.94
N ILE A 597 9.58 26.91 -13.04
CA ILE A 597 10.89 27.37 -12.58
C ILE A 597 10.77 27.50 -11.06
N LEU A 598 11.45 26.63 -10.33
CA LEU A 598 11.28 26.44 -8.89
C LEU A 598 12.64 26.40 -8.19
N TYR A 599 12.68 26.79 -6.91
CA TYR A 599 13.85 26.61 -6.06
C TYR A 599 13.71 25.32 -5.24
N MET A 600 14.74 24.47 -5.23
CA MET A 600 14.72 23.17 -4.55
C MET A 600 15.97 22.94 -3.71
N ASP A 601 15.81 22.27 -2.57
CA ASP A 601 16.93 21.79 -1.75
C ASP A 601 17.45 20.46 -2.30
N GLY A 602 18.74 20.37 -2.65
CA GLY A 602 19.41 19.09 -2.88
C GLY A 602 18.95 18.25 -4.08
N PHE A 603 18.60 18.85 -5.22
CA PHE A 603 18.22 18.12 -6.44
C PHE A 603 19.37 17.24 -6.96
N ASP A 604 19.11 15.93 -7.13
CA ASP A 604 20.04 14.93 -7.65
C ASP A 604 19.60 14.48 -9.06
N GLN A 605 20.42 14.80 -10.06
CA GLN A 605 20.17 14.47 -11.48
C GLN A 605 20.24 12.97 -11.78
N SER A 606 20.90 12.15 -10.95
CA SER A 606 20.99 10.70 -11.14
C SER A 606 19.64 9.99 -10.94
N GLN A 607 18.66 10.66 -10.32
CA GLN A 607 17.29 10.20 -10.16
C GLN A 607 16.44 10.35 -11.45
N ILE A 608 16.99 10.70 -12.61
CA ILE A 608 16.18 10.90 -13.85
C ILE A 608 16.65 10.01 -15.01
N LEU A 609 17.80 9.33 -14.90
CA LEU A 609 18.45 8.67 -16.04
C LEU A 609 17.98 7.24 -16.36
N GLY A 610 16.85 6.78 -15.80
CA GLY A 610 16.23 5.51 -16.18
C GLY A 610 14.79 5.73 -16.62
N HIS A 611 14.37 5.11 -17.74
CA HIS A 611 12.96 4.99 -18.15
C HIS A 611 12.14 4.09 -17.19
N GLN A 612 12.55 3.97 -15.94
CA GLN A 612 11.82 3.39 -14.83
C GLN A 612 11.71 4.48 -13.77
N MET A 613 10.47 4.80 -13.39
CA MET A 613 10.19 5.80 -12.36
C MET A 613 11.11 5.60 -11.15
N PRO A 614 11.79 6.65 -10.67
CA PRO A 614 12.30 6.65 -9.31
C PRO A 614 11.10 6.60 -8.37
N VAL A 615 11.30 5.92 -7.26
CA VAL A 615 10.37 5.74 -6.14
C VAL A 615 10.08 7.08 -5.40
N THR A 616 10.25 8.24 -6.05
CA THR A 616 10.18 9.57 -5.43
C THR A 616 9.11 10.49 -6.03
N SER A 617 8.31 10.08 -7.02
CA SER A 617 7.12 10.86 -7.37
C SER A 617 6.05 10.67 -6.29
N GLY A 618 5.47 11.76 -5.80
CA GLY A 618 4.39 11.72 -4.81
C GLY A 618 3.23 10.83 -5.22
N GLU A 619 2.95 10.78 -6.52
CA GLU A 619 1.96 9.87 -7.13
C GLU A 619 2.34 8.39 -7.00
N ALA A 620 3.60 8.02 -7.26
CA ALA A 620 4.06 6.64 -7.11
C ALA A 620 4.04 6.21 -5.64
N LEU A 621 4.36 7.12 -4.72
CA LEU A 621 4.30 6.86 -3.29
C LEU A 621 2.86 6.70 -2.79
N ILE A 622 1.92 7.50 -3.30
CA ILE A 622 0.48 7.38 -2.99
C ILE A 622 -0.11 6.10 -3.57
N SER A 623 0.25 5.72 -4.80
CA SER A 623 -0.30 4.53 -5.47
C SER A 623 0.21 3.21 -4.89
N LYS A 624 1.41 3.22 -4.28
CA LYS A 624 1.99 2.07 -3.58
C LYS A 624 1.64 2.01 -2.10
N SER A 625 0.86 2.97 -1.60
CA SER A 625 0.39 3.00 -0.23
C SER A 625 -1.11 2.71 -0.16
N ASP A 626 -1.57 2.52 1.08
CA ASP A 626 -2.98 2.35 1.42
C ASP A 626 -3.81 3.65 1.30
N CYS A 627 -3.18 4.78 0.92
CA CYS A 627 -3.85 6.04 0.66
C CYS A 627 -4.99 5.90 -0.36
N MET A 628 -4.79 5.04 -1.37
CA MET A 628 -5.76 4.80 -2.44
C MET A 628 -7.03 4.09 -1.96
N SER A 629 -7.00 3.43 -0.80
CA SER A 629 -8.20 2.85 -0.19
C SER A 629 -9.18 3.96 0.22
N CYS A 630 -8.68 5.03 0.85
CA CYS A 630 -9.53 6.10 1.39
C CYS A 630 -9.66 7.33 0.48
N HIS A 631 -8.71 7.55 -0.43
CA HIS A 631 -8.68 8.71 -1.34
C HIS A 631 -8.63 8.26 -2.80
N LYS A 632 -9.28 9.01 -3.69
CA LYS A 632 -9.10 8.89 -5.15
C LYS A 632 -8.68 10.23 -5.71
N VAL A 633 -8.10 10.23 -6.92
CA VAL A 633 -7.61 11.46 -7.55
C VAL A 633 -8.75 12.46 -7.71
N ASN A 634 -9.81 12.08 -8.43
CA ASN A 634 -10.91 13.00 -8.80
C ASN A 634 -12.21 12.76 -8.02
N ASP A 635 -12.45 11.52 -7.59
CA ASP A 635 -13.71 11.12 -6.96
C ASP A 635 -13.61 11.05 -5.44
N LYS A 636 -14.72 11.30 -4.75
CA LYS A 636 -14.81 11.12 -3.32
C LYS A 636 -14.92 9.62 -2.97
N SER A 637 -14.25 9.19 -1.90
CA SER A 637 -14.36 7.85 -1.31
C SER A 637 -14.73 8.01 0.18
N VAL A 638 -14.04 7.33 1.11
CA VAL A 638 -14.12 7.60 2.57
C VAL A 638 -13.64 9.03 2.87
N GLY A 639 -12.48 9.39 2.34
CA GLY A 639 -11.93 10.73 2.39
C GLY A 639 -12.32 11.60 1.19
N PRO A 640 -12.01 12.92 1.22
CA PRO A 640 -12.10 13.78 0.06
C PRO A 640 -11.21 13.30 -1.08
N SER A 641 -11.53 13.65 -2.33
CA SER A 641 -10.61 13.39 -3.43
C SER A 641 -9.33 14.20 -3.28
N PHE A 642 -8.20 13.73 -3.83
CA PHE A 642 -6.96 14.51 -3.80
C PHE A 642 -7.15 15.87 -4.47
N THR A 643 -7.95 15.94 -5.54
CA THR A 643 -8.34 17.22 -6.17
C THR A 643 -9.15 18.14 -5.25
N GLU A 644 -10.04 17.61 -4.40
CA GLU A 644 -10.75 18.41 -3.40
C GLU A 644 -9.79 18.93 -2.33
N VAL A 645 -8.90 18.07 -1.81
CA VAL A 645 -7.84 18.47 -0.86
C VAL A 645 -7.03 19.61 -1.43
N ALA A 646 -6.53 19.43 -2.63
CA ALA A 646 -5.81 20.43 -3.39
C ALA A 646 -6.60 21.76 -3.46
N LYS A 647 -7.87 21.72 -3.91
CA LYS A 647 -8.70 22.92 -4.11
C LYS A 647 -8.91 23.71 -2.83
N ARG A 648 -9.05 23.03 -1.68
CA ARG A 648 -9.24 23.70 -0.39
C ARG A 648 -7.95 24.37 0.10
N TYR A 649 -6.81 23.74 -0.09
CA TYR A 649 -5.52 24.21 0.44
C TYR A 649 -4.68 25.01 -0.58
N LYS A 650 -5.16 25.17 -1.81
CA LYS A 650 -4.51 25.87 -2.93
C LYS A 650 -3.81 27.19 -2.58
N ASN A 651 -4.40 27.98 -1.68
CA ASN A 651 -3.88 29.32 -1.31
C ASN A 651 -3.33 29.39 0.13
N ASP A 652 -3.23 28.25 0.81
CA ASP A 652 -2.78 28.19 2.19
C ASP A 652 -1.26 27.95 2.24
N LYS A 653 -0.50 28.97 2.64
CA LYS A 653 0.97 28.89 2.76
C LYS A 653 1.44 27.88 3.82
N SER A 654 0.57 27.47 4.72
CA SER A 654 0.84 26.44 5.72
C SER A 654 0.43 25.04 5.27
N ALA A 655 -0.19 24.90 4.09
CA ALA A 655 -0.72 23.64 3.58
C ALA A 655 0.31 22.51 3.58
N MET A 656 1.53 22.79 3.10
CA MET A 656 2.58 21.78 3.02
C MET A 656 2.87 21.15 4.39
N GLU A 657 3.15 21.98 5.38
CA GLU A 657 3.47 21.52 6.74
C GLU A 657 2.25 20.90 7.43
N TYR A 658 1.07 21.50 7.24
CA TYR A 658 -0.18 21.02 7.81
C TYR A 658 -0.56 19.64 7.26
N LEU A 659 -0.61 19.48 5.93
CA LEU A 659 -0.98 18.24 5.27
C LEU A 659 0.08 17.16 5.52
N SER A 660 1.37 17.52 5.53
CA SER A 660 2.43 16.55 5.85
C SER A 660 2.29 16.04 7.28
N THR A 661 2.01 16.94 8.24
CA THR A 661 1.73 16.55 9.62
C THR A 661 0.48 15.69 9.72
N LYS A 662 -0.57 15.99 8.94
CA LYS A 662 -1.82 15.23 8.91
C LYS A 662 -1.65 13.83 8.34
N ILE A 663 -0.86 13.65 7.27
CA ILE A 663 -0.57 12.32 6.72
C ILE A 663 0.22 11.48 7.73
N ILE A 664 1.25 12.05 8.35
CA ILE A 664 2.12 11.35 9.31
C ILE A 664 1.36 10.98 10.59
N LYS A 665 0.58 11.91 11.15
CA LYS A 665 -0.07 11.74 12.46
C LYS A 665 -1.51 11.25 12.38
N GLY A 666 -2.10 11.24 11.18
CA GLY A 666 -3.53 11.06 10.99
C GLY A 666 -4.35 12.21 11.58
N GLY A 667 -5.65 11.99 11.68
CA GLY A 667 -6.57 12.81 12.46
C GLY A 667 -7.92 13.08 11.80
N SER A 668 -8.86 13.64 12.56
CA SER A 668 -10.25 13.86 12.15
C SER A 668 -10.63 15.33 12.04
N GLY A 669 -11.86 15.60 11.56
CA GLY A 669 -12.53 16.90 11.64
C GLY A 669 -12.20 17.92 10.54
N ALA A 670 -11.18 17.67 9.72
CA ALA A 670 -10.84 18.59 8.63
C ALA A 670 -11.88 18.56 7.50
N TRP A 671 -12.42 17.37 7.17
CA TRP A 671 -13.28 17.14 5.99
C TRP A 671 -14.64 16.52 6.31
N GLY A 672 -15.19 16.90 7.45
CA GLY A 672 -16.33 16.22 8.06
C GLY A 672 -15.86 15.31 9.18
N ASP A 673 -16.66 14.31 9.52
CA ASP A 673 -16.39 13.51 10.71
C ASP A 673 -15.29 12.47 10.49
N HIS A 674 -15.06 11.97 9.27
CA HIS A 674 -14.18 10.82 9.06
C HIS A 674 -12.71 11.09 9.45
N SER A 675 -12.09 10.15 10.18
CA SER A 675 -10.69 10.21 10.63
C SER A 675 -9.76 9.64 9.55
N MET A 676 -8.62 10.29 9.35
CA MET A 676 -7.54 9.80 8.49
C MET A 676 -6.57 8.95 9.31
N SER A 677 -6.23 7.77 8.81
CA SER A 677 -5.19 6.88 9.36
C SER A 677 -3.83 7.59 9.43
N ALA A 678 -3.02 7.23 10.43
CA ALA A 678 -1.68 7.78 10.60
C ALA A 678 -0.65 6.96 9.79
N HIS A 679 0.30 7.66 9.16
CA HIS A 679 1.39 7.04 8.40
C HIS A 679 2.76 7.49 8.94
N PRO A 680 3.12 7.10 10.19
CA PRO A 680 4.30 7.63 10.88
C PRO A 680 5.65 7.22 10.25
N ASP A 681 5.64 6.22 9.38
CA ASP A 681 6.86 5.62 8.80
C ASP A 681 7.30 6.28 7.49
N PHE A 682 6.42 7.04 6.83
CA PHE A 682 6.88 7.88 5.73
C PHE A 682 7.79 8.97 6.28
N THR A 683 8.93 9.14 5.65
CA THR A 683 9.82 10.25 5.95
C THR A 683 9.15 11.56 5.62
N GLN A 684 9.55 12.63 6.30
CA GLN A 684 9.09 13.99 5.97
C GLN A 684 9.37 14.36 4.51
N GLY A 685 10.41 13.80 3.88
CA GLY A 685 10.69 14.01 2.46
C GLY A 685 9.63 13.36 1.57
N GLU A 686 9.35 12.07 1.79
CA GLU A 686 8.34 11.31 1.01
C GLU A 686 6.95 11.93 1.13
N VAL A 687 6.53 12.29 2.35
CA VAL A 687 5.22 12.90 2.56
C VAL A 687 5.12 14.27 1.88
N LYS A 688 6.19 15.08 1.90
CA LYS A 688 6.20 16.35 1.18
C LYS A 688 6.05 16.13 -0.32
N SER A 689 6.71 15.13 -0.90
CA SER A 689 6.52 14.76 -2.30
C SER A 689 5.07 14.33 -2.60
N MET A 690 4.43 13.57 -1.72
CA MET A 690 3.00 13.23 -1.84
C MET A 690 2.10 14.48 -1.78
N VAL A 691 2.35 15.38 -0.83
CA VAL A 691 1.56 16.62 -0.66
C VAL A 691 1.77 17.57 -1.85
N ASP A 692 2.99 17.67 -2.38
CA ASP A 692 3.29 18.43 -3.59
C ASP A 692 2.46 17.92 -4.78
N TYR A 693 2.42 16.60 -5.00
CA TYR A 693 1.55 16.01 -6.01
C TYR A 693 0.09 16.34 -5.75
N ILE A 694 -0.41 16.17 -4.53
CA ILE A 694 -1.82 16.46 -4.19
C ILE A 694 -2.14 17.92 -4.50
N LEU A 695 -1.38 18.89 -3.97
CA LEU A 695 -1.66 20.32 -4.14
C LEU A 695 -1.63 20.74 -5.62
N SER A 696 -0.78 20.10 -6.43
CA SER A 696 -0.71 20.35 -7.89
C SER A 696 -2.04 20.08 -8.60
N LEU A 697 -2.89 19.18 -8.08
CA LEU A 697 -4.17 18.81 -8.70
C LEU A 697 -5.23 19.93 -8.70
N SER A 698 -4.99 21.03 -7.98
CA SER A 698 -5.91 22.18 -7.90
C SER A 698 -5.39 23.47 -8.51
N GLU A 699 -4.13 23.48 -8.88
CA GLU A 699 -3.59 24.63 -9.57
C GLU A 699 -4.43 24.83 -10.83
N GLU A 700 -5.02 26.03 -10.95
CA GLU A 700 -5.46 26.46 -12.27
C GLU A 700 -4.14 26.50 -13.01
N LYS A 701 -4.01 25.73 -14.10
CA LYS A 701 -2.83 25.77 -14.98
C LYS A 701 -2.31 27.20 -14.94
N PRO A 702 -1.16 27.47 -14.29
CA PRO A 702 -0.70 28.82 -14.09
C PRO A 702 -0.73 29.50 -15.44
N ALA A 703 -1.05 30.80 -15.50
CA ALA A 703 -0.83 31.56 -16.72
C ALA A 703 0.60 31.23 -17.17
N LEU A 704 0.73 30.52 -18.29
CA LEU A 704 1.97 29.84 -18.67
C LEU A 704 3.13 30.78 -18.42
N LYS A 705 4.09 30.37 -17.58
CA LYS A 705 5.38 31.07 -17.57
C LYS A 705 5.82 31.14 -19.02
N ALA A 706 6.25 32.32 -19.46
CA ALA A 706 6.57 32.53 -20.85
C ALA A 706 7.61 31.48 -21.26
N LEU A 707 7.23 30.55 -22.14
CA LEU A 707 8.10 29.46 -22.64
C LEU A 707 9.43 29.94 -23.24
N LYS A 708 9.59 31.26 -23.42
CA LYS A 708 10.84 31.97 -23.65
C LYS A 708 10.82 33.26 -22.85
N GLY A 709 11.91 33.60 -22.16
CA GLY A 709 11.96 34.84 -21.40
C GLY A 709 13.25 35.08 -20.65
N ILE A 710 13.19 36.07 -19.77
CA ILE A 710 14.26 36.42 -18.83
C ILE A 710 13.71 36.14 -17.42
N TYR A 711 14.39 35.28 -16.67
CA TYR A 711 14.10 35.01 -15.27
C TYR A 711 15.13 35.73 -14.39
N SER A 712 14.69 36.56 -13.45
CA SER A 712 15.58 37.19 -12.47
C SER A 712 15.71 36.28 -11.26
N ALA A 713 16.90 35.73 -11.02
CA ALA A 713 17.13 34.87 -9.87
C ALA A 713 16.97 35.66 -8.56
N ASP A 714 16.14 35.17 -7.64
CA ASP A 714 15.89 35.78 -6.34
C ASP A 714 17.17 35.76 -5.49
N PRO A 715 17.66 36.93 -5.03
CA PRO A 715 18.78 37.01 -4.10
C PRO A 715 18.56 36.28 -2.77
N ALA A 716 17.30 36.09 -2.34
CA ALA A 716 16.98 35.47 -1.06
C ALA A 716 17.10 33.94 -1.07
N GLU A 717 17.15 33.32 -2.26
CA GLU A 717 17.19 31.87 -2.44
C GLU A 717 18.60 31.38 -2.83
N ASP A 718 19.65 32.05 -2.35
CA ASP A 718 21.05 31.85 -2.73
C ASP A 718 21.71 30.53 -2.28
N SER A 719 20.95 29.66 -1.61
CA SER A 719 21.37 28.35 -1.12
C SER A 719 20.66 27.18 -1.81
N LYS A 720 19.62 27.45 -2.61
CA LYS A 720 18.80 26.42 -3.28
C LYS A 720 19.20 26.25 -4.74
N GLN A 721 18.92 25.10 -5.33
CA GLN A 721 19.06 24.92 -6.77
C GLN A 721 17.85 25.52 -7.48
N LEU A 722 18.08 26.21 -8.60
CA LEU A 722 17.03 26.73 -9.47
C LEU A 722 16.75 25.71 -10.58
N VAL A 723 15.57 25.08 -10.54
CA VAL A 723 15.17 24.00 -11.44
C VAL A 723 14.15 24.50 -12.44
N PHE A 724 14.48 24.39 -13.73
CA PHE A 724 13.56 24.55 -14.85
C PHE A 724 13.01 23.18 -15.19
N SER A 725 11.68 23.00 -15.15
CA SER A 725 11.01 21.73 -15.42
C SER A 725 9.94 21.93 -16.48
N ALA A 726 9.91 21.06 -17.48
CA ALA A 726 8.96 21.09 -18.57
C ALA A 726 8.32 19.72 -18.75
N GLN A 727 7.00 19.68 -18.94
CA GLN A 727 6.24 18.49 -19.29
C GLN A 727 5.32 18.77 -20.46
N TYR A 728 5.22 17.82 -21.37
CA TYR A 728 4.24 17.86 -22.43
C TYR A 728 3.67 16.46 -22.67
N THR A 729 2.35 16.41 -22.88
CA THR A 729 1.65 15.20 -23.32
C THR A 729 1.15 15.46 -24.73
N ASP A 730 1.55 14.62 -25.67
CA ASP A 730 1.06 14.68 -27.03
C ASP A 730 -0.45 14.39 -27.10
N LYS A 731 -1.06 14.53 -28.27
CA LYS A 731 -2.51 14.33 -28.48
C LYS A 731 -2.85 12.87 -28.78
N GLY A 732 -1.87 11.98 -28.79
CA GLY A 732 -1.97 10.69 -29.44
C GLY A 732 -2.12 10.80 -30.96
N SER A 733 -1.96 9.69 -31.66
CA SER A 733 -2.04 9.64 -33.13
C SER A 733 -2.96 8.51 -33.58
N ASN A 734 -3.95 8.81 -34.43
CA ASN A 734 -4.84 7.81 -35.05
C ASN A 734 -5.49 6.79 -34.07
N GLY A 735 -5.85 7.23 -32.86
CA GLY A 735 -6.47 6.38 -31.82
C GLY A 735 -5.48 5.66 -30.89
N LEU A 736 -4.17 5.92 -31.03
CA LEU A 736 -3.13 5.50 -30.08
C LEU A 736 -3.14 6.38 -28.82
N THR A 737 -2.71 5.80 -27.69
CA THR A 737 -2.68 6.51 -26.41
C THR A 737 -1.71 7.71 -26.44
N PRO A 738 -2.08 8.85 -25.83
CA PRO A 738 -1.17 9.97 -25.63
C PRO A 738 0.10 9.60 -24.83
N ILE A 739 1.25 10.18 -25.18
CA ILE A 739 2.53 9.97 -24.49
C ILE A 739 2.99 11.27 -23.83
N SER A 740 3.44 11.17 -22.57
CA SER A 740 3.98 12.29 -21.80
C SER A 740 5.49 12.20 -21.65
N GLU A 741 6.20 13.30 -21.90
CA GLU A 741 7.63 13.46 -21.60
C GLU A 741 7.83 14.57 -20.56
N ILE A 742 8.84 14.41 -19.69
CA ILE A 742 9.26 15.42 -18.71
C ILE A 742 10.77 15.64 -18.84
N LYS A 743 11.21 16.91 -18.83
CA LYS A 743 12.63 17.27 -18.78
C LYS A 743 12.89 18.36 -17.75
N SER A 744 13.98 18.20 -17.00
CA SER A 744 14.41 19.17 -16.00
C SER A 744 15.87 19.58 -16.18
N LEU A 745 16.17 20.85 -15.93
CA LEU A 745 17.51 21.42 -15.88
C LEU A 745 17.69 22.19 -14.58
N ALA A 746 18.69 21.83 -13.78
CA ALA A 746 18.96 22.46 -12.49
C ALA A 746 20.23 23.31 -12.56
N LEU A 747 20.15 24.57 -12.13
CA LEU A 747 21.27 25.47 -11.93
C LEU A 747 21.57 25.55 -10.42
N LYS A 748 22.82 25.30 -10.04
CA LYS A 748 23.27 25.43 -8.65
C LYS A 748 23.47 26.92 -8.30
N PRO A 749 23.40 27.31 -7.02
CA PRO A 749 23.86 28.63 -6.63
C PRO A 749 25.36 28.75 -6.94
N ASN A 750 25.83 29.93 -7.31
CA ASN A 750 27.23 30.14 -7.66
C ASN A 750 28.22 29.99 -6.49
N MET A 751 27.75 29.65 -5.30
CA MET A 751 28.54 29.30 -4.13
C MET A 751 28.16 27.91 -3.66
N ILE A 752 29.13 27.00 -3.61
CA ILE A 752 28.95 25.61 -3.20
C ILE A 752 29.82 25.29 -1.98
N ASP A 753 29.40 24.29 -1.20
CA ASP A 753 30.23 23.74 -0.14
C ASP A 753 31.40 22.94 -0.74
N ALA A 754 32.60 23.13 -0.20
CA ALA A 754 33.82 22.56 -0.74
C ALA A 754 33.94 21.03 -0.57
N GLY A 755 33.16 20.41 0.32
CA GLY A 755 33.11 18.95 0.42
C GLY A 755 32.02 18.30 -0.42
N LEU A 756 31.28 19.04 -1.24
CA LEU A 756 30.51 18.48 -2.36
C LEU A 756 31.41 18.10 -3.56
N ALA A 757 32.71 17.93 -3.33
CA ALA A 757 33.66 17.51 -4.35
C ALA A 757 33.35 16.07 -4.80
N ASP A 758 33.30 15.86 -6.11
CA ASP A 758 33.05 14.53 -6.71
C ASP A 758 34.18 13.55 -6.40
N SER A 759 35.40 14.04 -6.21
CA SER A 759 36.54 13.24 -5.80
C SER A 759 37.63 14.10 -5.15
N ILE A 760 38.39 13.51 -4.23
CA ILE A 760 39.54 14.16 -3.59
C ILE A 760 40.74 13.23 -3.56
N PHE A 761 41.93 13.81 -3.49
CA PHE A 761 43.18 13.09 -3.25
C PHE A 761 44.04 13.86 -2.26
N ASN A 762 44.57 13.13 -1.28
CA ASN A 762 45.40 13.68 -0.20
C ASN A 762 44.73 14.88 0.51
N ALA A 763 43.41 14.78 0.73
CA ALA A 763 42.61 15.74 1.46
C ALA A 763 41.53 15.00 2.28
N GLU A 764 41.00 15.62 3.32
CA GLU A 764 39.98 15.05 4.21
C GLU A 764 38.75 15.97 4.31
N ILE A 765 37.55 15.41 4.13
CA ILE A 765 36.26 16.08 4.35
C ILE A 765 35.79 15.81 5.78
N ASN A 766 35.34 16.85 6.48
CA ASN A 766 34.73 16.71 7.81
C ASN A 766 33.23 16.34 7.71
N ARG A 767 32.65 15.85 8.81
CA ARG A 767 31.20 15.54 8.94
C ARG A 767 30.27 16.72 8.64
N ASN A 768 30.77 17.96 8.68
CA ASN A 768 30.01 19.18 8.40
C ASN A 768 30.07 19.62 6.92
N GLY A 769 30.65 18.81 6.03
CA GLY A 769 30.68 19.08 4.59
C GLY A 769 31.87 19.90 4.10
N SER A 770 32.75 20.43 4.95
CA SER A 770 33.93 21.21 4.52
C SER A 770 35.20 20.38 4.37
N ILE A 771 36.14 20.81 3.51
CA ILE A 771 37.49 20.23 3.41
C ILE A 771 38.33 20.71 4.60
N ASN A 772 38.62 19.81 5.53
CA ASN A 772 39.25 20.14 6.80
C ASN A 772 40.77 19.96 6.80
N ARG A 773 41.28 19.09 5.94
CA ARG A 773 42.71 18.91 5.75
C ARG A 773 43.07 18.83 4.28
N VAL A 774 44.09 19.58 3.88
CA VAL A 774 44.67 19.55 2.55
C VAL A 774 46.18 19.36 2.71
N TYR A 775 46.74 18.32 2.09
CA TYR A 775 48.17 18.00 2.21
C TYR A 775 48.96 18.41 0.96
N GLY A 776 50.28 18.34 1.02
CA GLY A 776 51.14 18.66 -0.14
C GLY A 776 50.90 17.69 -1.30
N GLY A 777 50.58 18.24 -2.47
CA GLY A 777 50.23 17.46 -3.67
C GLY A 777 48.76 17.01 -3.73
N ALA A 778 47.91 17.52 -2.84
CA ALA A 778 46.48 17.25 -2.85
C ALA A 778 45.78 17.83 -4.07
N TRP A 779 44.67 17.21 -4.46
CA TRP A 779 43.74 17.81 -5.40
C TRP A 779 42.29 17.53 -5.04
N ILE A 780 41.41 18.48 -5.38
CA ILE A 780 39.96 18.41 -5.16
C ILE A 780 39.29 18.55 -6.53
N LYS A 781 38.43 17.59 -6.90
CA LYS A 781 37.79 17.49 -8.22
C LYS A 781 36.31 17.87 -8.14
N TYR A 782 35.86 18.63 -9.14
CA TYR A 782 34.45 18.85 -9.46
C TYR A 782 34.19 18.49 -10.92
N GLU A 783 33.20 17.65 -11.18
CA GLU A 783 32.82 17.18 -12.50
C GLU A 783 31.76 18.07 -13.14
N GLN A 784 31.76 18.09 -14.48
CA GLN A 784 30.71 18.71 -15.28
C GLN A 784 30.40 20.17 -14.91
N ILE A 785 31.44 20.98 -14.68
CA ILE A 785 31.28 22.41 -14.39
C ILE A 785 31.40 23.21 -15.68
N ASP A 786 30.33 23.92 -16.04
CA ASP A 786 30.32 24.91 -17.10
C ASP A 786 31.13 26.14 -16.66
N LEU A 787 32.24 26.40 -17.35
CA LEU A 787 33.10 27.54 -17.09
C LEU A 787 32.68 28.82 -17.83
N THR A 788 31.63 28.73 -18.65
CA THR A 788 31.11 29.88 -19.40
C THR A 788 30.72 31.01 -18.45
N ASP A 789 31.10 32.23 -18.80
CA ASP A 789 30.83 33.46 -18.04
C ASP A 789 31.46 33.55 -16.64
N ILE A 790 32.45 32.72 -16.29
CA ILE A 790 33.20 32.81 -15.02
C ILE A 790 34.54 33.54 -15.23
N SER A 791 34.82 34.55 -14.41
CA SER A 791 36.06 35.36 -14.46
C SER A 791 37.08 34.98 -13.38
N SER A 792 36.60 34.59 -12.21
CA SER A 792 37.43 34.22 -11.07
C SER A 792 36.70 33.24 -10.17
N ILE A 793 37.46 32.52 -9.34
CA ILE A 793 36.94 31.59 -8.34
C ILE A 793 37.43 32.03 -6.98
N SER A 794 36.52 32.24 -6.04
CA SER A 794 36.82 32.57 -4.66
C SER A 794 36.72 31.33 -3.79
N LEU A 795 37.77 31.03 -3.04
CA LEU A 795 37.77 29.95 -2.05
C LEU A 795 37.75 30.56 -0.66
N MET A 796 36.74 30.23 0.13
CA MET A 796 36.72 30.60 1.55
C MET A 796 37.63 29.65 2.31
N MET A 797 38.88 30.06 2.53
CA MET A 797 39.92 29.17 3.04
C MET A 797 40.63 29.74 4.27
N LYS A 798 41.15 28.82 5.09
CA LYS A 798 42.03 29.08 6.22
C LYS A 798 43.37 28.43 5.94
N HIS A 799 44.47 29.15 6.11
CA HIS A 799 45.82 28.64 5.90
C HIS A 799 46.43 28.23 7.24
N VAL A 800 46.67 26.94 7.44
CA VAL A 800 46.98 26.37 8.76
C VAL A 800 48.48 26.20 8.97
N ALA A 801 49.25 26.05 7.89
CA ALA A 801 50.69 25.87 7.97
C ALA A 801 51.44 27.20 7.75
N ASP A 802 52.53 27.42 8.49
CA ASP A 802 53.45 28.55 8.27
C ASP A 802 54.51 28.19 7.21
N VAL A 803 54.04 27.75 6.03
CA VAL A 803 54.87 27.44 4.86
C VAL A 803 54.19 27.95 3.59
N PRO A 804 54.92 28.32 2.53
CA PRO A 804 54.30 28.70 1.27
C PRO A 804 53.47 27.56 0.67
N VAL A 805 52.26 27.89 0.20
CA VAL A 805 51.35 26.97 -0.48
C VAL A 805 50.92 27.55 -1.81
N ALA A 806 51.22 26.85 -2.89
CA ALA A 806 50.77 27.18 -4.24
C ALA A 806 49.52 26.38 -4.59
N LEU A 807 48.43 27.09 -4.90
CA LEU A 807 47.17 26.57 -5.39
C LEU A 807 47.05 26.83 -6.90
N SER A 808 46.73 25.81 -7.66
CA SER A 808 46.53 25.85 -9.10
C SER A 808 45.15 25.28 -9.46
N ILE A 809 44.38 25.98 -10.28
CA ILE A 809 43.10 25.54 -10.82
C ILE A 809 43.35 25.00 -12.22
N ARG A 810 42.98 23.74 -12.45
CA ARG A 810 43.28 23.01 -13.68
C ARG A 810 42.04 22.33 -14.26
N THR A 811 41.98 22.17 -15.58
CA THR A 811 40.90 21.44 -16.26
C THR A 811 41.31 20.01 -16.60
N GLU A 812 40.33 19.12 -16.68
CA GLU A 812 40.38 17.71 -17.11
C GLU A 812 41.23 16.74 -16.26
N SER A 813 42.33 17.18 -15.68
CA SER A 813 43.13 16.36 -14.76
C SER A 813 43.99 17.21 -13.81
N PRO A 814 44.56 16.64 -12.73
CA PRO A 814 45.48 17.36 -11.84
C PRO A 814 46.76 17.88 -12.53
N LYS A 815 47.07 17.39 -13.74
CA LYS A 815 48.19 17.85 -14.58
C LYS A 815 47.72 18.53 -15.86
N GLY A 816 46.42 18.81 -15.98
CA GLY A 816 45.83 19.42 -17.16
C GLY A 816 46.14 20.91 -17.27
N THR A 817 45.42 21.58 -18.16
CA THR A 817 45.63 23.01 -18.45
C THR A 817 45.35 23.84 -17.22
N GLU A 818 46.34 24.62 -16.78
CA GLU A 818 46.17 25.58 -15.70
C GLU A 818 45.42 26.80 -16.19
N ILE A 819 44.32 27.09 -15.50
CA ILE A 819 43.47 28.25 -15.80
C ILE A 819 43.60 29.33 -14.76
N GLY A 820 44.05 29.05 -13.53
CA GLY A 820 44.33 30.07 -12.52
C GLY A 820 45.30 29.57 -11.47
N SER A 821 46.01 30.48 -10.80
CA SER A 821 46.95 30.11 -9.74
C SER A 821 47.06 31.20 -8.68
N PHE A 822 47.35 30.80 -7.45
CA PHE A 822 47.58 31.71 -6.33
C PHE A 822 48.62 31.11 -5.38
N THR A 823 49.49 31.95 -4.80
CA THR A 823 50.45 31.52 -3.77
C THR A 823 50.14 32.22 -2.46
N ILE A 824 50.02 31.44 -1.39
CA ILE A 824 49.80 31.92 -0.03
C ILE A 824 51.15 31.99 0.68
N GLU A 825 51.46 33.14 1.29
CA GLU A 825 52.63 33.34 2.17
C GLU A 825 52.17 33.58 3.61
N GLY A 826 52.83 32.93 4.58
CA GLY A 826 52.52 33.02 6.03
C GLY A 826 51.23 32.31 6.43
N ASP A 827 51.03 32.01 7.72
CA ASP A 827 49.79 31.39 8.21
C ASP A 827 48.63 32.41 8.33
N ASN A 828 47.40 31.92 8.16
CA ASN A 828 46.20 32.70 8.45
C ASN A 828 45.15 31.77 9.07
N HIS A 829 44.97 31.92 10.38
CA HIS A 829 44.09 31.07 11.15
C HIS A 829 42.61 31.41 11.06
N ASP A 830 42.24 32.45 10.31
CA ASP A 830 40.85 32.80 10.02
C ASP A 830 40.46 32.38 8.60
N PHE A 831 39.17 32.08 8.40
CA PHE A 831 38.65 31.85 7.06
C PHE A 831 38.51 33.19 6.33
N THR A 832 39.26 33.35 5.25
CA THR A 832 39.21 34.53 4.38
C THR A 832 38.96 34.13 2.93
N PRO A 833 38.22 34.95 2.15
CA PRO A 833 38.02 34.67 0.73
C PRO A 833 39.31 34.92 -0.05
N THR A 834 39.86 33.87 -0.65
CA THR A 834 40.97 33.95 -1.60
C THR A 834 40.42 33.94 -3.01
N VAL A 835 40.52 35.06 -3.73
CA VAL A 835 40.03 35.23 -5.10
C VAL A 835 41.15 34.88 -6.09
N ILE A 836 40.85 34.00 -7.04
CA ILE A 836 41.79 33.55 -8.07
C ILE A 836 41.20 33.85 -9.43
N ASP A 837 41.81 34.78 -10.16
CA ASP A 837 41.44 35.07 -11.55
C ASP A 837 41.75 33.85 -12.41
N ILE A 838 40.81 33.52 -13.31
CA ILE A 838 40.98 32.42 -14.25
C ILE A 838 41.05 32.92 -15.70
N ASN A 839 41.86 32.24 -16.50
CA ASN A 839 41.90 32.42 -17.94
C ASN A 839 40.53 32.10 -18.54
N PRO A 840 40.01 32.94 -19.47
CA PRO A 840 38.72 32.71 -20.10
C PRO A 840 38.62 31.31 -20.69
N THR A 841 37.72 30.51 -20.12
CA THR A 841 37.47 29.11 -20.51
C THR A 841 35.96 28.96 -20.72
N GLN A 842 35.55 28.19 -21.73
CA GLN A 842 34.13 28.03 -22.07
C GLN A 842 33.72 26.56 -22.07
N GLY A 843 32.43 26.34 -21.81
CA GLY A 843 31.81 25.02 -21.80
C GLY A 843 32.11 24.21 -20.56
N ILE A 844 31.57 23.00 -20.57
CA ILE A 844 31.62 22.04 -19.46
C ILE A 844 33.01 21.40 -19.38
N GLN A 845 33.61 21.43 -18.19
CA GLN A 845 34.95 20.89 -17.90
C GLN A 845 34.93 20.17 -16.56
N ASN A 846 35.88 19.26 -16.36
CA ASN A 846 36.22 18.77 -15.01
C ASN A 846 37.24 19.71 -14.36
N LEU A 847 36.94 20.24 -13.19
CA LEU A 847 37.79 21.19 -12.48
C LEU A 847 38.59 20.51 -11.36
N TYR A 848 39.87 20.84 -11.27
CA TYR A 848 40.80 20.38 -10.24
C TYR A 848 41.44 21.56 -9.52
N PHE A 849 41.31 21.59 -8.19
CA PHE A 849 42.06 22.50 -7.32
C PHE A 849 43.26 21.76 -6.75
N VAL A 850 44.46 22.07 -7.24
CA VAL A 850 45.71 21.37 -6.93
C VAL A 850 46.55 22.19 -5.95
N PHE A 851 46.88 21.61 -4.80
CA PHE A 851 47.66 22.25 -3.74
C PHE A 851 49.07 21.68 -3.70
N SER A 852 50.07 22.55 -3.69
CA SER A 852 51.48 22.18 -3.68
C SER A 852 52.27 22.98 -2.64
N SER A 853 53.19 22.30 -1.95
CA SER A 853 54.11 22.88 -0.98
C SER A 853 55.38 22.02 -0.92
N GLU A 854 56.47 22.57 -0.37
CA GLU A 854 57.71 21.82 -0.16
C GLU A 854 57.55 20.70 0.88
N THR A 855 56.56 20.82 1.76
CA THR A 855 56.21 19.82 2.78
C THR A 855 54.96 19.05 2.39
N LYS A 856 54.93 17.73 2.67
CA LYS A 856 53.83 16.84 2.27
C LYS A 856 52.98 16.31 3.42
N ASP A 857 53.53 16.22 4.62
CA ASP A 857 52.92 15.48 5.73
C ASP A 857 52.19 16.39 6.75
N ILE A 858 52.07 17.68 6.46
CA ILE A 858 51.37 18.64 7.32
C ILE A 858 50.09 19.15 6.66
N ASN A 859 49.11 19.52 7.48
CA ASN A 859 47.89 20.14 6.98
C ASN A 859 48.17 21.57 6.51
N LEU A 860 48.04 21.81 5.21
CA LEU A 860 48.29 23.09 4.57
C LEU A 860 47.12 24.05 4.76
N ALA A 861 45.89 23.62 4.42
CA ALA A 861 44.73 24.51 4.39
C ALA A 861 43.42 23.79 4.73
N GLN A 862 42.41 24.59 5.05
CA GLN A 862 41.02 24.19 5.11
C GLN A 862 40.21 25.00 4.11
N VAL A 863 39.28 24.39 3.40
CA VAL A 863 38.41 25.06 2.42
C VAL A 863 36.96 24.81 2.82
N LYS A 864 36.22 25.90 3.02
CA LYS A 864 34.82 25.84 3.44
C LYS A 864 33.86 25.92 2.25
N THR A 865 34.01 26.93 1.41
CA THR A 865 33.13 27.11 0.24
C THR A 865 33.94 27.54 -0.97
N ILE A 866 33.39 27.25 -2.15
CA ILE A 866 33.92 27.69 -3.44
C ILE A 866 32.83 28.53 -4.11
N LYS A 867 33.17 29.75 -4.50
CA LYS A 867 32.29 30.68 -5.17
C LYS A 867 32.81 30.99 -6.57
N PHE A 868 31.98 30.74 -7.58
CA PHE A 868 32.27 31.03 -8.98
C PHE A 868 31.79 32.44 -9.30
N ASN A 869 32.73 33.35 -9.52
CA ASN A 869 32.42 34.75 -9.77
C ASN A 869 32.20 34.96 -11.27
N PRO A 870 31.11 35.64 -11.65
CA PRO A 870 30.83 35.86 -13.05
C PRO A 870 31.77 36.91 -13.64
N ASN A 871 31.84 36.98 -14.97
CA ASN A 871 32.36 38.14 -15.68
C ASN A 871 31.61 39.41 -15.21
N GLU A 872 32.38 40.47 -14.90
CA GLU A 872 31.82 41.81 -14.82
C GLU A 872 31.35 42.20 -16.22
N LYS A 873 30.04 42.38 -16.39
CA LYS A 873 29.43 43.02 -17.55
C LYS A 873 28.63 44.21 -17.08
#